data_AF-A0A2G9MPZ9-F1
#
_entry.id   AF-A0A2G9MPZ9-F1
#
_cell.length_a   1.000
_cell.length_b   1.000
_cell.length_c   1.000
_cell.angle_alpha   90.00
_cell.angle_beta   90.00
_cell.angle_gamma   90.00
#
_symmetry.space_group_name_H-M   'P 1'
#
loop_
_entity.id
_entity.type
_entity.pdbx_description
1 polymer ?
#
loop_
_entity_poly.entity_id
_entity_poly.type
_entity_poly.pdbx_seq_one_letter_code
_entity_poly.pdbx_strand_id
1 'polypeptide(L)'
;MPAGIKWKKEDIVDAIKKAWKEGADLRHSKVSKSDIYWAYKSHKNYFTDWHEALEAAGITYKQVTDRIKVPEKQDAQKKFLEELVTAFKSGLDLSASALQVPKTYGLSIYERHKRFYKGRFSWENALTEAGLPLEDIVKQKRWDKSLVKQNLLELKEKEVNLKPANIKENYASLYKAIINHFDNYKSALKYAGIKSTKILSNAQKRTKKSIILYIIKLHAEGKNLNKTHLLKGTKNIPKRNIYSAERKFEGGWEEAVNIAGINYDDYKQIKNNWTVDKIISEIKTMREMGEPLNSGNITKTKNGLYKAALRYAGGWKQALEKAGFDPLDIQLTKNIEENEILEKIKELHSSGSELNAGNILDSDSAEIRRIYYAATRKFKQGWDEALTLAGLDPEKIRKRANKYNINELKKEFKKAEKNGMDLTIKALSGKFKNYLRAINRRFDSYRDFLNAAGIDASKYTVGTWQNGQGVIDYLRENFPTGVVIGATADRNFAAAQSKYFGTIENAVKQAGLIYSRKGKISEKTLEAPENIGAIYKYNKDYLNEIAEEIYYKVPWKQRARVEKADIASQAFMKFLEILPKKPADKGIREFTYPILTKELSKELRAQMKEIRYEKDVYFDLFREKTDDYDTEDYYADNIDSKMSQEMALDDIVDEEESNYNYSAYT
;
A
#
# COMPACT_ATOMS: atom_id res chain seq x y z
N MET A 1 -47.64 -32.13 -44.79
CA MET A 1 -47.29 -32.08 -46.22
C MET A 1 -46.09 -32.99 -46.46
N PRO A 2 -46.01 -33.70 -47.61
CA PRO A 2 -45.12 -34.85 -47.77
C PRO A 2 -43.68 -34.45 -48.14
N ALA A 3 -42.74 -35.31 -47.76
CA ALA A 3 -41.32 -35.21 -48.08
C ALA A 3 -41.12 -35.22 -49.61
N GLY A 4 -40.64 -34.12 -50.18
CA GLY A 4 -40.36 -34.01 -51.62
C GLY A 4 -40.52 -32.60 -52.20
N ILE A 5 -41.18 -31.68 -51.51
CA ILE A 5 -41.31 -30.29 -51.97
C ILE A 5 -40.06 -29.50 -51.56
N LYS A 6 -39.30 -28.99 -52.54
CA LYS A 6 -38.23 -28.03 -52.31
C LYS A 6 -38.84 -26.71 -51.85
N TRP A 7 -38.74 -26.42 -50.56
CA TRP A 7 -39.09 -25.12 -49.99
C TRP A 7 -38.28 -24.02 -50.67
N LYS A 8 -38.93 -22.97 -51.18
CA LYS A 8 -38.21 -21.78 -51.63
C LYS A 8 -37.84 -20.91 -50.43
N LYS A 9 -36.89 -19.99 -50.63
CA LYS A 9 -36.42 -19.07 -49.59
C LYS A 9 -37.59 -18.24 -49.02
N GLU A 10 -38.50 -17.82 -49.89
CA GLU A 10 -39.67 -17.02 -49.57
C GLU A 10 -40.69 -17.83 -48.73
N ASP A 11 -40.93 -19.10 -49.08
CA ASP A 11 -41.86 -19.97 -48.35
C ASP A 11 -41.42 -20.19 -46.89
N ILE A 12 -40.10 -20.31 -46.66
CA ILE A 12 -39.52 -20.46 -45.31
C ILE A 12 -39.77 -19.19 -44.49
N VAL A 13 -39.53 -18.01 -45.08
CA VAL A 13 -39.76 -16.72 -44.43
C VAL A 13 -41.24 -16.51 -44.10
N ASP A 14 -42.14 -16.85 -45.02
CA ASP A 14 -43.59 -16.70 -44.83
C ASP A 14 -44.12 -17.67 -43.77
N ALA A 15 -43.61 -18.91 -43.72
CA ALA A 15 -43.94 -19.85 -42.66
C ALA A 15 -43.49 -19.32 -41.28
N ILE A 16 -42.29 -18.75 -41.19
CA ILE A 16 -41.78 -18.12 -39.95
C ILE A 16 -42.68 -16.97 -39.52
N LYS A 17 -43.05 -16.07 -40.43
CA LYS A 17 -43.96 -14.94 -40.13
C LYS A 17 -45.34 -15.43 -39.67
N LYS A 18 -45.89 -16.45 -40.34
CA LYS A 18 -47.18 -17.04 -39.99
C LYS A 18 -47.15 -17.66 -38.59
N ALA A 19 -46.16 -18.51 -38.31
CA ALA A 19 -46.01 -19.14 -37.00
C ALA A 19 -45.78 -18.11 -35.89
N TRP A 20 -45.05 -17.02 -36.17
CA TRP A 20 -44.89 -15.92 -35.21
C TRP A 20 -46.22 -15.21 -34.91
N LYS A 21 -47.02 -14.94 -35.94
CA LYS A 21 -48.34 -14.30 -35.81
C LYS A 21 -49.30 -15.18 -34.99
N GLU A 22 -49.24 -16.50 -35.19
CA GLU A 22 -50.04 -17.50 -34.48
C GLU A 22 -49.54 -17.78 -33.04
N GLY A 23 -48.41 -17.18 -32.63
CA GLY A 23 -47.88 -17.29 -31.28
C GLY A 23 -47.03 -18.53 -31.00
N ALA A 24 -46.55 -19.21 -32.04
CA ALA A 24 -45.67 -20.35 -31.90
C ALA A 24 -44.31 -19.99 -31.28
N ASP A 25 -43.74 -20.92 -30.52
CA ASP A 25 -42.40 -20.79 -29.94
C ASP A 25 -41.32 -21.11 -30.99
N LEU A 26 -40.69 -20.05 -31.50
CA LEU A 26 -39.67 -20.14 -32.56
C LEU A 26 -38.26 -20.45 -32.05
N ARG A 27 -38.09 -20.80 -30.76
CA ARG A 27 -36.78 -21.24 -30.23
C ARG A 27 -36.35 -22.54 -30.91
N HIS A 28 -35.05 -22.63 -31.21
CA HIS A 28 -34.45 -23.78 -31.89
C HIS A 28 -34.80 -25.15 -31.24
N SER A 29 -34.90 -25.19 -29.90
CA SER A 29 -35.23 -26.42 -29.15
C SER A 29 -36.71 -26.82 -29.23
N LYS A 30 -37.60 -25.93 -29.67
CA LYS A 30 -39.06 -26.10 -29.68
C LYS A 30 -39.62 -26.16 -31.10
N VAL A 31 -39.04 -25.39 -32.01
CA VAL A 31 -39.37 -25.42 -33.45
C VAL A 31 -39.17 -26.82 -34.06
N SER A 32 -38.23 -27.61 -33.50
CA SER A 32 -37.95 -29.00 -33.87
C SER A 32 -39.10 -29.99 -33.64
N LYS A 33 -40.14 -29.57 -32.90
CA LYS A 33 -41.30 -30.39 -32.51
C LYS A 33 -42.64 -29.71 -32.86
N SER A 34 -42.63 -28.78 -33.81
CA SER A 34 -43.79 -27.93 -34.15
C SER A 34 -44.13 -28.02 -35.64
N ASP A 35 -45.27 -27.47 -36.05
CA ASP A 35 -45.75 -27.54 -37.44
C ASP A 35 -44.85 -26.80 -38.44
N ILE A 36 -43.99 -25.91 -37.95
CA ILE A 36 -42.97 -25.21 -38.75
C ILE A 36 -41.65 -26.00 -38.87
N TYR A 37 -41.60 -27.23 -38.36
CA TYR A 37 -40.42 -28.09 -38.37
C TYR A 37 -39.76 -28.22 -39.75
N TRP A 38 -40.56 -28.34 -40.81
CA TRP A 38 -40.03 -28.52 -42.16
C TRP A 38 -39.39 -27.24 -42.72
N ALA A 39 -39.96 -26.06 -42.44
CA ALA A 39 -39.30 -24.78 -42.73
C ALA A 39 -37.98 -24.67 -41.96
N TYR A 40 -37.97 -25.09 -40.70
CA TYR A 40 -36.76 -25.17 -39.89
C TYR A 40 -35.76 -26.22 -40.39
N LYS A 41 -36.17 -27.33 -41.01
CA LYS A 41 -35.20 -28.26 -41.62
C LYS A 41 -34.63 -27.72 -42.92
N SER A 42 -35.43 -26.99 -43.68
CA SER A 42 -35.07 -26.47 -45.00
C SER A 42 -34.32 -25.13 -44.97
N HIS A 43 -34.29 -24.40 -43.84
CA HIS A 43 -33.60 -23.09 -43.75
C HIS A 43 -32.13 -23.16 -44.16
N LYS A 44 -31.42 -24.25 -43.82
CA LYS A 44 -29.98 -24.41 -44.08
C LYS A 44 -29.61 -24.39 -45.57
N ASN A 45 -30.59 -24.56 -46.45
CA ASN A 45 -30.37 -24.47 -47.89
C ASN A 45 -30.21 -23.02 -48.38
N TYR A 46 -30.65 -22.03 -47.60
CA TYR A 46 -30.71 -20.61 -48.00
C TYR A 46 -30.20 -19.62 -46.94
N PHE A 47 -30.08 -20.06 -45.70
CA PHE A 47 -29.66 -19.28 -44.54
C PHE A 47 -28.56 -20.04 -43.80
N THR A 48 -27.57 -19.32 -43.29
CA THR A 48 -26.44 -19.90 -42.54
C THR A 48 -26.89 -20.57 -41.25
N ASP A 49 -27.86 -19.97 -40.57
CA ASP A 49 -28.49 -20.53 -39.38
C ASP A 49 -29.95 -20.08 -39.20
N TRP A 50 -30.57 -20.58 -38.14
CA TRP A 50 -31.96 -20.27 -37.83
C TRP A 50 -32.17 -18.80 -37.42
N HIS A 51 -31.16 -18.12 -36.91
CA HIS A 51 -31.26 -16.71 -36.53
C HIS A 51 -31.34 -15.84 -37.78
N GLU A 52 -30.54 -16.13 -38.80
CA GLU A 52 -30.61 -15.42 -40.08
C GLU A 52 -31.96 -15.64 -40.78
N ALA A 53 -32.54 -16.84 -40.69
CA ALA A 53 -33.88 -17.12 -41.20
C ALA A 53 -34.97 -16.32 -40.46
N LEU A 54 -34.84 -16.15 -39.14
CA LEU A 54 -35.73 -15.31 -38.34
C LEU A 54 -35.57 -13.81 -38.68
N GLU A 55 -34.33 -13.35 -38.89
CA GLU A 55 -34.04 -11.97 -39.29
C GLU A 55 -34.58 -11.64 -40.68
N ALA A 56 -34.49 -12.57 -41.63
CA ALA A 56 -35.12 -12.45 -42.94
C ALA A 56 -36.66 -12.36 -42.85
N ALA A 57 -37.25 -12.90 -41.78
CA ALA A 57 -38.66 -12.72 -41.44
C ALA A 57 -38.98 -11.44 -40.66
N GLY A 58 -37.98 -10.61 -40.34
CA GLY A 58 -38.12 -9.38 -39.56
C GLY A 58 -38.26 -9.62 -38.06
N ILE A 59 -37.88 -10.80 -37.56
CA ILE A 59 -38.02 -11.19 -36.16
C ILE A 59 -36.63 -11.42 -35.59
N THR A 60 -36.22 -10.61 -34.62
CA THR A 60 -34.95 -10.83 -33.92
C THR A 60 -35.08 -12.00 -32.96
N TYR A 61 -34.01 -12.77 -32.78
CA TYR A 61 -34.01 -13.87 -31.80
C TYR A 61 -34.27 -13.39 -30.36
N LYS A 62 -33.89 -12.15 -30.05
CA LYS A 62 -34.22 -11.51 -28.77
C LYS A 62 -35.74 -11.41 -28.57
N GLN A 63 -36.50 -10.96 -29.57
CA GLN A 63 -37.97 -10.91 -29.51
C GLN A 63 -38.58 -12.30 -29.27
N VAL A 64 -38.02 -13.35 -29.89
CA VAL A 64 -38.43 -14.74 -29.65
C VAL A 64 -38.21 -15.13 -28.18
N THR A 65 -37.07 -14.78 -27.59
CA THR A 65 -36.78 -15.11 -26.17
C THR A 65 -37.54 -14.25 -25.16
N ASP A 66 -37.83 -13.00 -25.48
CA ASP A 66 -38.46 -12.06 -24.55
C ASP A 66 -39.98 -12.26 -24.46
N ARG A 67 -40.63 -12.75 -25.53
CA ARG A 67 -42.07 -13.05 -25.57
C ARG A 67 -42.52 -14.11 -24.54
N ILE A 68 -41.61 -14.99 -24.12
CA ILE A 68 -41.92 -16.14 -23.24
C ILE A 68 -41.40 -15.93 -21.81
N LYS A 69 -40.37 -15.09 -21.60
CA LYS A 69 -39.78 -14.84 -20.27
C LYS A 69 -40.71 -14.12 -19.29
N VAL A 70 -41.72 -13.40 -19.76
CA VAL A 70 -42.61 -12.60 -18.90
C VAL A 70 -43.70 -13.46 -18.21
N PRO A 71 -44.43 -14.34 -18.91
CA PRO A 71 -45.44 -15.21 -18.28
C PRO A 71 -44.83 -16.28 -17.34
N GLU A 72 -43.72 -16.91 -17.72
CA GLU A 72 -43.05 -17.92 -16.86
C GLU A 72 -42.53 -17.33 -15.54
N LYS A 73 -42.10 -16.07 -15.55
CA LYS A 73 -41.61 -15.38 -14.36
C LYS A 73 -42.74 -15.03 -13.38
N GLN A 74 -43.92 -14.66 -13.89
CA GLN A 74 -45.09 -14.36 -13.07
C GLN A 74 -45.68 -15.63 -12.44
N ASP A 75 -45.76 -16.74 -13.18
CA ASP A 75 -46.25 -18.02 -12.63
C ASP A 75 -45.28 -18.61 -11.58
N ALA A 76 -43.97 -18.47 -11.80
CA ALA A 76 -42.96 -18.88 -10.82
C ALA A 76 -42.96 -18.00 -9.55
N GLN A 77 -43.27 -16.71 -9.67
CA GLN A 77 -43.42 -15.82 -8.50
C GLN A 77 -44.65 -16.21 -7.68
N LYS A 78 -45.78 -16.51 -8.32
CA LYS A 78 -47.00 -16.95 -7.63
C LYS A 78 -46.78 -18.24 -6.84
N LYS A 79 -46.18 -19.26 -7.45
CA LYS A 79 -45.84 -20.53 -6.77
C LYS A 79 -44.91 -20.33 -5.58
N PHE A 80 -43.95 -19.41 -5.71
CA PHE A 80 -43.06 -19.05 -4.61
C PHE A 80 -43.80 -18.38 -3.44
N LEU A 81 -44.77 -17.51 -3.70
CA LEU A 81 -45.60 -16.90 -2.66
C LEU A 81 -46.48 -17.94 -1.94
N GLU A 82 -47.08 -18.87 -2.67
CA GLU A 82 -47.86 -19.99 -2.11
C GLU A 82 -46.99 -20.90 -1.21
N GLU A 83 -45.75 -21.14 -1.60
CA GLU A 83 -44.77 -21.88 -0.80
C GLU A 83 -44.41 -21.16 0.50
N LEU A 84 -44.26 -19.82 0.47
CA LEU A 84 -44.04 -19.03 1.70
C LEU A 84 -45.20 -19.15 2.68
N VAL A 85 -46.44 -19.07 2.18
CA VAL A 85 -47.64 -19.23 3.02
C VAL A 85 -47.70 -20.64 3.63
N THR A 86 -47.37 -21.66 2.85
CA THR A 86 -47.37 -23.05 3.31
C THR A 86 -46.32 -23.29 4.39
N ALA A 87 -45.09 -22.79 4.17
CA ALA A 87 -44.00 -22.88 5.13
C ALA A 87 -44.32 -22.14 6.45
N PHE A 88 -44.97 -20.98 6.37
CA PHE A 88 -45.43 -20.27 7.56
C PHE A 88 -46.48 -21.07 8.35
N LYS A 89 -47.47 -21.64 7.65
CA LYS A 89 -48.51 -22.48 8.26
C LYS A 89 -47.97 -23.76 8.89
N SER A 90 -46.86 -24.31 8.39
CA SER A 90 -46.20 -25.46 9.00
C SER A 90 -45.36 -25.11 10.24
N GLY A 91 -45.36 -23.85 10.67
CA GLY A 91 -44.62 -23.39 11.85
C GLY A 91 -43.13 -23.09 11.59
N LEU A 92 -42.71 -22.95 10.32
CA LEU A 92 -41.33 -22.58 10.01
C LEU A 92 -41.09 -21.11 10.39
N ASP A 93 -40.05 -20.83 11.20
CA ASP A 93 -39.61 -19.47 11.49
C ASP A 93 -39.05 -18.82 10.21
N LEU A 94 -39.84 -17.93 9.61
CA LEU A 94 -39.49 -17.22 8.38
C LEU A 94 -38.63 -15.96 8.61
N SER A 95 -38.11 -15.76 9.83
CA SER A 95 -37.16 -14.69 10.09
C SER A 95 -35.87 -14.92 9.30
N ALA A 96 -35.31 -13.85 8.73
CA ALA A 96 -34.09 -13.95 7.91
C ALA A 96 -32.91 -14.56 8.68
N SER A 97 -32.86 -14.39 10.01
CA SER A 97 -31.87 -15.01 10.88
C SER A 97 -32.06 -16.52 11.04
N ALA A 98 -33.29 -17.00 11.15
CA ALA A 98 -33.57 -18.44 11.27
C ALA A 98 -33.37 -19.19 9.95
N LEU A 99 -33.62 -18.52 8.81
CA LEU A 99 -33.51 -19.12 7.49
C LEU A 99 -32.07 -19.20 6.95
N GLN A 100 -31.13 -18.39 7.46
CA GLN A 100 -29.76 -18.32 6.95
C GLN A 100 -28.82 -19.41 7.49
N VAL A 101 -29.37 -20.59 7.84
CA VAL A 101 -28.59 -21.76 8.27
C VAL A 101 -28.16 -22.58 7.04
N PRO A 102 -26.84 -22.85 6.85
CA PRO A 102 -26.33 -23.58 5.68
C PRO A 102 -27.04 -24.92 5.44
N LYS A 103 -27.30 -25.24 4.17
CA LYS A 103 -27.86 -26.53 3.69
C LYS A 103 -29.27 -26.87 4.23
N THR A 104 -30.06 -25.87 4.63
CA THR A 104 -31.45 -26.09 5.07
C THR A 104 -32.47 -25.73 3.99
N TYR A 105 -33.67 -26.31 4.12
CA TYR A 105 -34.84 -25.91 3.31
C TYR A 105 -35.13 -24.40 3.45
N GLY A 106 -34.95 -23.85 4.66
CA GLY A 106 -35.10 -22.43 4.93
C GLY A 106 -34.15 -21.54 4.11
N LEU A 107 -32.87 -21.93 3.98
CA LEU A 107 -31.91 -21.17 3.17
C LEU A 107 -32.28 -21.22 1.68
N SER A 108 -32.77 -22.35 1.18
CA SER A 108 -33.23 -22.49 -0.21
C SER A 108 -34.42 -21.57 -0.53
N ILE A 109 -35.39 -21.46 0.39
CA ILE A 109 -36.49 -20.50 0.25
C ILE A 109 -35.94 -19.06 0.30
N TYR A 110 -35.07 -18.76 1.27
CA TYR A 110 -34.50 -17.43 1.45
C TYR A 110 -33.64 -16.99 0.26
N GLU A 111 -32.93 -17.85 -0.44
CA GLU A 111 -32.16 -17.43 -1.61
C GLU A 111 -33.03 -17.20 -2.86
N ARG A 112 -34.14 -17.94 -2.98
CA ARG A 112 -35.04 -17.85 -4.14
C ARG A 112 -35.76 -16.51 -4.25
N HIS A 113 -36.04 -15.80 -3.15
CA HIS A 113 -36.71 -14.49 -3.21
C HIS A 113 -35.96 -13.48 -4.09
N LYS A 114 -34.62 -13.57 -4.13
CA LYS A 114 -33.75 -12.65 -4.89
C LYS A 114 -33.97 -12.73 -6.41
N ARG A 115 -34.66 -13.76 -6.90
CA ARG A 115 -35.05 -13.91 -8.31
C ARG A 115 -36.20 -12.97 -8.70
N PHE A 116 -37.08 -12.66 -7.76
CA PHE A 116 -38.30 -11.87 -7.98
C PHE A 116 -38.18 -10.46 -7.40
N TYR A 117 -37.57 -10.34 -6.21
CA TYR A 117 -37.46 -9.08 -5.47
C TYR A 117 -36.02 -8.58 -5.41
N LYS A 118 -35.84 -7.27 -5.54
CA LYS A 118 -34.54 -6.58 -5.48
C LYS A 118 -34.57 -5.44 -4.46
N GLY A 119 -33.39 -5.06 -3.99
CA GLY A 119 -33.23 -3.97 -3.03
C GLY A 119 -33.07 -4.46 -1.59
N ARG A 120 -32.88 -3.52 -0.67
CA ARG A 120 -32.53 -3.78 0.74
C ARG A 120 -33.62 -4.56 1.50
N PHE A 121 -34.87 -4.47 1.07
CA PHE A 121 -36.04 -5.07 1.73
C PHE A 121 -36.68 -6.17 0.87
N SER A 122 -35.87 -6.87 0.06
CA SER A 122 -36.38 -7.82 -0.93
C SER A 122 -37.06 -9.04 -0.31
N TRP A 123 -36.67 -9.45 0.90
CA TRP A 123 -37.30 -10.57 1.61
C TRP A 123 -38.65 -10.16 2.22
N GLU A 124 -38.68 -9.00 2.87
CA GLU A 124 -39.87 -8.45 3.52
C GLU A 124 -40.95 -8.08 2.50
N ASN A 125 -40.56 -7.60 1.32
CA ASN A 125 -41.49 -7.37 0.22
C ASN A 125 -42.13 -8.68 -0.25
N ALA A 126 -41.37 -9.78 -0.31
CA ALA A 126 -41.91 -11.10 -0.66
C ALA A 126 -42.92 -11.60 0.38
N LEU A 127 -42.62 -11.43 1.67
CA LEU A 127 -43.54 -11.79 2.77
C LEU A 127 -44.82 -10.94 2.74
N THR A 128 -44.70 -9.64 2.46
CA THR A 128 -45.84 -8.72 2.34
C THR A 128 -46.74 -9.12 1.17
N GLU A 129 -46.16 -9.43 0.01
CA GLU A 129 -46.91 -9.86 -1.17
C GLU A 129 -47.55 -11.23 -0.98
N ALA A 130 -46.96 -12.10 -0.14
CA ALA A 130 -47.56 -13.36 0.31
C ALA A 130 -48.70 -13.16 1.32
N GLY A 131 -48.95 -11.94 1.80
CA GLY A 131 -49.98 -11.64 2.80
C GLY A 131 -49.63 -12.10 4.22
N LEU A 132 -48.34 -12.29 4.52
CA LEU A 132 -47.89 -12.79 5.82
C LEU A 132 -47.68 -11.65 6.84
N PRO A 133 -47.99 -11.87 8.14
CA PRO A 133 -47.87 -10.85 9.17
C PRO A 133 -46.39 -10.59 9.49
N LEU A 134 -45.84 -9.50 8.95
CA LEU A 134 -44.43 -9.12 9.18
C LEU A 134 -44.09 -8.92 10.65
N GLU A 135 -45.03 -8.46 11.46
CA GLU A 135 -44.84 -8.18 12.89
C GLU A 135 -44.55 -9.45 13.69
N ASP A 136 -45.15 -10.58 13.29
CA ASP A 136 -44.96 -11.88 13.94
C ASP A 136 -43.68 -12.59 13.47
N ILE A 137 -43.20 -12.26 12.26
CA ILE A 137 -42.08 -12.94 11.60
C ILE A 137 -40.75 -12.19 11.82
N VAL A 138 -40.76 -10.85 11.76
CA VAL A 138 -39.55 -10.04 11.84
C VAL A 138 -39.36 -9.54 13.26
N LYS A 139 -38.52 -10.25 14.04
CA LYS A 139 -38.21 -9.93 15.46
C LYS A 139 -37.64 -8.52 15.69
N GLN A 140 -37.14 -7.84 14.66
CA GLN A 140 -36.66 -6.46 14.73
C GLN A 140 -37.61 -5.51 14.00
N LYS A 141 -38.18 -4.54 14.72
CA LYS A 141 -39.03 -3.50 14.10
C LYS A 141 -38.29 -2.81 12.94
N ARG A 142 -38.90 -2.83 11.76
CA ARG A 142 -38.36 -2.23 10.54
C ARG A 142 -38.18 -0.73 10.72
N TRP A 143 -36.97 -0.24 10.47
CA TRP A 143 -36.76 1.20 10.33
C TRP A 143 -37.50 1.71 9.10
N ASP A 144 -38.44 2.63 9.33
CA ASP A 144 -39.06 3.46 8.31
C ASP A 144 -39.07 4.92 8.78
N LYS A 145 -39.59 5.85 7.95
CA LYS A 145 -39.63 7.27 8.32
C LYS A 145 -40.49 7.52 9.57
N SER A 146 -41.51 6.71 9.82
CA SER A 146 -42.45 6.85 10.94
C SER A 146 -41.83 6.36 12.25
N LEU A 147 -41.15 5.22 12.25
CA LEU A 147 -40.42 4.67 13.39
C LEU A 147 -39.23 5.55 13.76
N VAL A 148 -38.51 6.10 12.76
CA VAL A 148 -37.47 7.11 13.00
C VAL A 148 -38.06 8.35 13.68
N LYS A 149 -39.21 8.84 13.22
CA LYS A 149 -39.92 9.97 13.86
C LYS A 149 -40.32 9.63 15.30
N GLN A 150 -40.90 8.47 15.54
CA GLN A 150 -41.31 8.01 16.87
C GLN A 150 -40.12 7.98 17.82
N ASN A 151 -39.02 7.33 17.43
CA ASN A 151 -37.81 7.24 18.24
C ASN A 151 -37.19 8.62 18.52
N LEU A 152 -37.18 9.53 17.53
CA LEU A 152 -36.70 10.89 17.75
C LEU A 152 -37.59 11.70 18.71
N LEU A 153 -38.90 11.44 18.74
CA LEU A 153 -39.83 12.07 19.68
C LEU A 153 -39.69 11.47 21.08
N GLU A 154 -39.58 10.16 21.21
CA GLU A 154 -39.33 9.48 22.50
C GLU A 154 -38.01 9.95 23.13
N LEU A 155 -36.94 10.06 22.34
CA LEU A 155 -35.66 10.59 22.85
C LEU A 155 -35.76 12.08 23.22
N LYS A 156 -36.63 12.85 22.55
CA LYS A 156 -36.88 14.25 22.91
C LYS A 156 -37.64 14.36 24.23
N GLU A 157 -38.63 13.49 24.44
CA GLU A 157 -39.42 13.42 25.67
C GLU A 157 -38.56 13.02 26.87
N LYS A 158 -37.63 12.09 26.67
CA LYS A 158 -36.61 11.71 27.66
C LYS A 158 -35.47 12.73 27.82
N GLU A 159 -35.61 13.91 27.23
CA GLU A 159 -34.61 15.00 27.24
C GLU A 159 -33.20 14.59 26.80
N VAL A 160 -33.09 13.53 25.99
CA VAL A 160 -31.80 13.03 25.48
C VAL A 160 -31.23 14.02 24.46
N ASN A 161 -29.91 14.23 24.52
CA ASN A 161 -29.21 15.10 23.60
C ASN A 161 -29.30 14.59 22.14
N LEU A 162 -30.17 15.20 21.34
CA LEU A 162 -30.39 14.81 19.93
C LEU A 162 -29.29 15.26 18.96
N LYS A 163 -28.11 15.66 19.44
CA LYS A 163 -26.98 15.98 18.55
C LYS A 163 -26.56 14.76 17.73
N PRO A 164 -26.18 14.93 16.46
CA PRO A 164 -25.75 13.82 15.60
C PRO A 164 -24.64 12.97 16.20
N ALA A 165 -23.70 13.58 16.94
CA ALA A 165 -22.62 12.85 17.62
C ALA A 165 -23.17 11.90 18.70
N ASN A 166 -24.02 12.41 19.60
CA ASN A 166 -24.63 11.62 20.67
C ASN A 166 -25.52 10.50 20.11
N ILE A 167 -26.33 10.81 19.09
CA ILE A 167 -27.19 9.80 18.46
C ILE A 167 -26.38 8.76 17.69
N LYS A 168 -25.23 9.13 17.11
CA LYS A 168 -24.33 8.17 16.47
C LYS A 168 -23.66 7.24 17.48
N GLU A 169 -23.27 7.76 18.63
CA GLU A 169 -22.54 7.04 19.68
C GLU A 169 -23.46 6.13 20.51
N ASN A 170 -24.57 6.68 21.02
CA ASN A 170 -25.45 5.99 21.96
C ASN A 170 -26.66 5.31 21.30
N TYR A 171 -27.00 5.70 20.06
CA TYR A 171 -28.18 5.20 19.34
C TYR A 171 -27.84 4.87 17.87
N ALA A 172 -26.74 4.13 17.67
CA ALA A 172 -26.15 3.88 16.35
C ALA A 172 -27.14 3.31 15.31
N SER A 173 -28.08 2.46 15.71
CA SER A 173 -29.12 1.90 14.83
C SER A 173 -30.09 2.97 14.33
N LEU A 174 -30.56 3.85 15.24
CA LEU A 174 -31.38 5.00 14.89
C LEU A 174 -30.61 5.99 14.00
N TYR A 175 -29.33 6.23 14.29
CA TYR A 175 -28.49 7.09 13.45
C TYR A 175 -28.37 6.54 12.02
N LYS A 176 -28.09 5.24 11.88
CA LYS A 176 -28.04 4.56 10.57
C LYS A 176 -29.38 4.64 9.86
N ALA A 177 -30.50 4.46 10.57
CA ALA A 177 -31.83 4.61 10.01
C ALA A 177 -32.10 6.03 9.49
N ILE A 178 -31.71 7.07 10.25
CA ILE A 178 -31.81 8.47 9.84
C ILE A 178 -31.07 8.73 8.53
N ILE A 179 -29.82 8.27 8.41
CA ILE A 179 -29.02 8.45 7.18
C ILE A 179 -29.58 7.67 6.00
N ASN A 180 -30.19 6.51 6.25
CA ASN A 180 -30.73 5.64 5.20
C ASN A 180 -32.09 6.10 4.65
N HIS A 181 -32.93 6.72 5.48
CA HIS A 181 -34.31 7.11 5.11
C HIS A 181 -34.47 8.59 4.81
N PHE A 182 -33.50 9.43 5.17
CA PHE A 182 -33.54 10.87 4.97
C PHE A 182 -32.23 11.36 4.33
N ASP A 183 -32.32 12.33 3.41
CA ASP A 183 -31.15 12.89 2.71
C ASP A 183 -30.09 13.44 3.67
N ASN A 184 -30.51 13.89 4.85
CA ASN A 184 -29.65 14.34 5.92
C ASN A 184 -30.38 14.36 7.27
N TYR A 185 -29.61 14.40 8.35
CA TYR A 185 -30.11 14.41 9.73
C TYR A 185 -31.07 15.59 10.02
N LYS A 186 -30.88 16.74 9.36
CA LYS A 186 -31.76 17.90 9.50
C LYS A 186 -33.15 17.64 8.93
N SER A 187 -33.24 16.92 7.81
CA SER A 187 -34.51 16.51 7.21
C SER A 187 -35.28 15.56 8.13
N ALA A 188 -34.61 14.63 8.82
CA ALA A 188 -35.24 13.73 9.79
C ALA A 188 -35.81 14.50 11.00
N LEU A 189 -35.05 15.44 11.58
CA LEU A 189 -35.55 16.30 12.66
C LEU A 189 -36.73 17.16 12.20
N LYS A 190 -36.67 17.72 10.99
CA LYS A 190 -37.77 18.51 10.42
C LYS A 190 -39.03 17.66 10.24
N TYR A 191 -38.88 16.43 9.72
CA TYR A 191 -39.97 15.48 9.55
C TYR A 191 -40.61 15.08 10.88
N ALA A 192 -39.81 14.96 11.93
CA ALA A 192 -40.29 14.72 13.29
C ALA A 192 -40.92 15.95 13.97
N GLY A 193 -41.00 17.11 13.32
CA GLY A 193 -41.51 18.35 13.92
C GLY A 193 -40.56 18.97 14.94
N ILE A 194 -39.29 18.54 14.96
CA ILE A 194 -38.28 19.01 15.90
C ILE A 194 -37.52 20.19 15.26
N LYS A 195 -37.53 21.36 15.92
CA LYS A 195 -36.81 22.56 15.45
C LYS A 195 -35.29 22.32 15.45
N SER A 196 -34.79 21.91 14.28
CA SER A 196 -33.38 21.55 14.05
C SER A 196 -32.36 22.66 14.32
N THR A 197 -32.78 23.92 14.37
CA THR A 197 -31.90 25.08 14.60
C THR A 197 -31.32 25.14 16.02
N LYS A 198 -32.00 24.59 17.03
CA LYS A 198 -31.48 24.51 18.41
C LYS A 198 -30.56 23.30 18.64
N ILE A 199 -30.73 22.23 17.84
CA ILE A 199 -30.05 20.94 18.03
C ILE A 199 -28.78 20.83 17.15
N LEU A 200 -28.86 21.29 15.89
CA LEU A 200 -27.76 21.23 14.92
C LEU A 200 -26.85 22.47 14.96
N SER A 201 -27.10 23.42 15.87
CA SER A 201 -26.20 24.57 16.07
C SER A 201 -24.92 24.13 16.79
N ASN A 202 -23.99 23.56 16.02
CA ASN A 202 -22.57 23.47 16.38
C ASN A 202 -21.76 24.68 15.89
N ALA A 203 -22.42 25.73 15.41
CA ALA A 203 -21.76 27.02 15.28
C ALA A 203 -21.80 27.68 16.66
N GLN A 204 -20.69 27.64 17.41
CA GLN A 204 -20.34 28.79 18.24
C GLN A 204 -20.66 30.02 17.38
N LYS A 205 -21.70 30.80 17.71
CA LYS A 205 -22.03 31.99 16.92
C LYS A 205 -20.75 32.81 16.90
N ARG A 206 -20.12 32.96 15.73
CA ARG A 206 -18.90 33.75 15.54
C ARG A 206 -19.25 35.23 15.62
N THR A 207 -19.72 35.67 16.79
CA THR A 207 -19.91 37.07 17.14
C THR A 207 -18.54 37.72 17.30
N LYS A 208 -18.45 39.05 17.20
CA LYS A 208 -17.21 39.79 17.51
C LYS A 208 -16.64 39.33 18.87
N LYS A 209 -17.49 39.24 19.90
CA LYS A 209 -17.14 38.74 21.25
C LYS A 209 -16.53 37.33 21.24
N SER A 210 -17.11 36.38 20.52
CA SER A 210 -16.57 35.00 20.48
C SER A 210 -15.23 34.91 19.74
N ILE A 211 -14.98 35.78 18.75
CA ILE A 211 -13.71 35.84 18.02
C ILE A 211 -12.63 36.41 18.95
N ILE A 212 -12.96 37.46 19.70
CA ILE A 212 -12.06 38.06 20.71
C ILE A 212 -11.69 37.03 21.78
N LEU A 213 -12.67 36.34 22.39
CA LEU A 213 -12.40 35.29 23.39
C LEU A 213 -11.53 34.15 22.82
N TYR A 214 -11.71 33.82 21.56
CA TYR A 214 -10.88 32.82 20.88
C TYR A 214 -9.44 33.30 20.70
N ILE A 215 -9.22 34.57 20.35
CA ILE A 215 -7.89 35.17 20.24
C ILE A 215 -7.19 35.18 21.60
N ILE A 216 -7.89 35.60 22.67
CA ILE A 216 -7.38 35.58 24.05
C ILE A 216 -6.96 34.16 24.44
N LYS A 217 -7.78 33.15 24.13
CA LYS A 217 -7.44 31.74 24.37
C LYS A 217 -6.16 31.32 23.63
N LEU A 218 -6.04 31.65 22.34
CA LEU A 218 -4.83 31.32 21.58
C LEU A 218 -3.57 31.99 22.14
N HIS A 219 -3.71 33.23 22.62
CA HIS A 219 -2.62 33.97 23.27
C HIS A 219 -2.19 33.30 24.58
N ALA A 220 -3.15 32.94 25.44
CA ALA A 220 -2.89 32.22 26.69
C ALA A 220 -2.21 30.85 26.48
N GLU A 221 -2.55 30.16 25.39
CA GLU A 221 -1.90 28.91 24.98
C GLU A 221 -0.51 29.11 24.32
N GLY A 222 0.00 30.34 24.26
CA GLY A 222 1.29 30.69 23.66
C GLY A 222 1.33 30.49 22.14
N LYS A 223 0.18 30.48 21.45
CA LYS A 223 0.12 30.27 20.00
C LYS A 223 0.54 31.53 19.25
N ASN A 224 1.25 31.36 18.14
CA ASN A 224 1.63 32.47 17.27
C ASN A 224 0.40 33.01 16.53
N LEU A 225 -0.01 34.24 16.86
CA LEU A 225 -1.22 34.89 16.34
C LEU A 225 -1.07 35.47 14.93
N ASN A 226 0.10 35.34 14.30
CA ASN A 226 0.34 35.83 12.94
C ASN A 226 -0.64 35.20 11.95
N LYS A 227 -1.43 36.03 11.25
CA LYS A 227 -2.41 35.56 10.26
C LYS A 227 -1.83 34.58 9.24
N THR A 228 -0.62 34.84 8.72
CA THR A 228 0.04 33.97 7.73
C THR A 228 0.47 32.64 8.36
N HIS A 229 0.98 32.66 9.59
CA HIS A 229 1.33 31.45 10.33
C HIS A 229 0.08 30.60 10.62
N LEU A 230 -0.99 31.22 11.11
CA LEU A 230 -2.25 30.55 11.42
C LEU A 230 -2.94 29.95 10.18
N LEU A 231 -2.80 30.57 9.00
CA LEU A 231 -3.34 30.03 7.75
C LEU A 231 -2.52 28.86 7.18
N LYS A 232 -1.21 28.80 7.47
CA LYS A 232 -0.27 27.74 7.02
C LYS A 232 -0.12 26.59 8.02
N GLY A 233 -0.43 26.80 9.30
CA GLY A 233 -0.30 25.82 10.39
C GLY A 233 -1.31 24.65 10.35
N THR A 234 -1.03 23.63 11.18
CA THR A 234 -1.62 22.27 11.20
C THR A 234 -3.15 22.20 11.37
N LYS A 235 -3.70 20.98 11.13
CA LYS A 235 -5.12 20.57 11.01
C LYS A 235 -6.10 21.04 12.11
N ASN A 236 -5.66 21.70 13.18
CA ASN A 236 -6.46 22.01 14.38
C ASN A 236 -6.80 23.49 14.60
N ILE A 237 -6.42 24.41 13.71
CA ILE A 237 -6.83 25.83 13.81
C ILE A 237 -8.00 26.09 12.84
N PRO A 238 -9.21 26.45 13.32
CA PRO A 238 -10.34 26.74 12.45
C PRO A 238 -10.10 28.03 11.66
N LYS A 239 -9.57 27.92 10.44
CA LYS A 239 -9.41 29.02 9.46
C LYS A 239 -10.67 29.90 9.30
N ARG A 240 -11.83 29.32 9.60
CA ARG A 240 -13.15 29.97 9.65
C ARG A 240 -13.24 31.14 10.63
N ASN A 241 -12.50 31.14 11.74
CA ASN A 241 -12.49 32.27 12.69
C ASN A 241 -11.76 33.47 12.09
N ILE A 242 -10.65 33.24 11.40
CA ILE A 242 -9.90 34.27 10.66
C ILE A 242 -10.80 34.89 9.59
N TYR A 243 -11.40 34.08 8.71
CA TYR A 243 -12.32 34.58 7.68
C TYR A 243 -13.59 35.24 8.23
N SER A 244 -13.97 34.95 9.47
CA SER A 244 -15.09 35.63 10.13
C SER A 244 -14.66 36.98 10.70
N ALA A 245 -13.41 37.10 11.17
CA ALA A 245 -12.85 38.36 11.60
C ALA A 245 -12.72 39.34 10.43
N GLU A 246 -12.18 38.88 9.29
CA GLU A 246 -12.03 39.67 8.06
C GLU A 246 -13.34 40.30 7.55
N ARG A 247 -14.49 39.71 7.89
CA ARG A 247 -15.80 40.22 7.46
C ARG A 247 -16.51 41.07 8.50
N LYS A 248 -16.04 41.06 9.76
CA LYS A 248 -16.77 41.63 10.90
C LYS A 248 -16.02 42.78 11.54
N PHE A 249 -14.71 42.80 11.46
CA PHE A 249 -13.85 43.90 11.92
C PHE A 249 -13.35 44.63 10.67
N GLU A 250 -13.31 45.95 10.70
CA GLU A 250 -12.96 46.80 9.56
C GLU A 250 -11.49 46.61 9.14
N GLY A 251 -10.60 46.46 10.12
CA GLY A 251 -9.20 46.04 9.97
C GLY A 251 -8.99 44.52 10.07
N GLY A 252 -10.06 43.73 9.97
CA GLY A 252 -9.99 42.26 9.88
C GLY A 252 -9.38 41.57 11.10
N TRP A 253 -8.54 40.54 10.87
CA TRP A 253 -7.92 39.78 11.97
C TRP A 253 -7.02 40.62 12.87
N GLU A 254 -6.30 41.60 12.30
CA GLU A 254 -5.38 42.47 13.04
C GLU A 254 -6.13 43.34 14.06
N GLU A 255 -7.20 44.01 13.61
CA GLU A 255 -8.05 44.78 14.52
C GLU A 255 -8.69 43.90 15.60
N ALA A 256 -9.12 42.68 15.25
CA ALA A 256 -9.67 41.74 16.22
C ALA A 256 -8.67 41.34 17.31
N VAL A 257 -7.38 41.26 17.00
CA VAL A 257 -6.31 40.97 17.97
C VAL A 257 -6.02 42.19 18.84
N ASN A 258 -5.97 43.38 18.26
CA ASN A 258 -5.80 44.63 19.01
C ASN A 258 -6.97 44.87 19.98
N ILE A 259 -8.21 44.65 19.55
CA ILE A 259 -9.41 44.74 20.41
C ILE A 259 -9.39 43.68 21.54
N ALA A 260 -8.73 42.54 21.32
CA ALA A 260 -8.52 41.53 22.36
C ALA A 260 -7.48 41.95 23.42
N GLY A 261 -6.94 43.17 23.34
CA GLY A 261 -5.94 43.70 24.27
C GLY A 261 -4.52 43.18 23.99
N ILE A 262 -4.29 42.58 22.82
CA ILE A 262 -3.01 42.00 22.44
C ILE A 262 -2.43 42.84 21.31
N ASN A 263 -1.20 43.32 21.48
CA ASN A 263 -0.54 44.07 20.42
C ASN A 263 -0.20 43.13 19.24
N TYR A 264 -0.92 43.26 18.13
CA TYR A 264 -0.71 42.39 16.97
C TYR A 264 0.68 42.57 16.35
N ASP A 265 1.34 43.71 16.55
CA ASP A 265 2.69 43.97 16.02
C ASP A 265 3.75 43.04 16.62
N ASP A 266 3.56 42.55 17.84
CA ASP A 266 4.43 41.53 18.47
C ASP A 266 4.40 40.20 17.70
N TYR A 267 3.30 39.97 16.96
CA TYR A 267 3.06 38.75 16.18
C TYR A 267 3.19 38.96 14.67
N LYS A 268 3.31 40.20 14.18
CA LYS A 268 3.78 40.39 12.82
C LYS A 268 5.16 39.74 12.77
N GLN A 269 5.34 38.75 11.90
CA GLN A 269 6.69 38.39 11.48
C GLN A 269 7.31 39.71 11.08
N ILE A 270 8.22 40.21 11.90
CA ILE A 270 9.14 41.26 11.51
C ILE A 270 9.65 40.75 10.17
N LYS A 271 9.23 41.39 9.07
CA LYS A 271 10.04 41.35 7.85
C LYS A 271 11.38 41.76 8.39
N ASN A 272 12.32 40.81 8.56
CA ASN A 272 13.62 41.11 9.12
C ASN A 272 14.07 42.38 8.41
N ASN A 273 14.10 43.50 9.15
CA ASN A 273 14.52 44.79 8.64
C ASN A 273 16.03 44.64 8.49
N TRP A 274 16.40 43.98 7.40
CA TRP A 274 17.76 43.76 7.01
C TRP A 274 18.30 45.11 6.56
N THR A 275 19.09 45.72 7.43
CA THR A 275 19.97 46.82 7.07
C THR A 275 21.33 46.25 6.67
N VAL A 276 22.13 47.04 5.97
CA VAL A 276 23.52 46.67 5.64
C VAL A 276 24.31 46.35 6.92
N ASP A 277 24.13 47.16 7.99
CA ASP A 277 24.83 46.96 9.26
C ASP A 277 24.47 45.64 9.94
N LYS A 278 23.19 45.26 9.91
CA LYS A 278 22.71 43.98 10.48
C LYS A 278 23.25 42.78 9.70
N ILE A 279 23.42 42.93 8.39
CA ILE A 279 24.05 41.89 7.55
C ILE A 279 25.53 41.76 7.92
N ILE A 280 26.24 42.87 8.07
CA ILE A 280 27.66 42.89 8.45
C ILE A 280 27.86 42.28 9.84
N SER A 281 27.04 42.64 10.83
CA SER A 281 27.15 42.11 12.19
C SER A 281 26.97 40.59 12.21
N GLU A 282 25.96 40.07 11.50
CA GLU A 282 25.71 38.63 11.41
C GLU A 282 26.88 37.88 10.76
N ILE A 283 27.48 38.43 9.70
CA ILE A 283 28.66 37.83 9.04
C ILE A 283 29.84 37.76 10.02
N LYS A 284 30.09 38.82 10.81
CA LYS A 284 31.17 38.84 11.82
C LYS A 284 30.92 37.82 12.93
N THR A 285 29.71 37.76 13.47
CA THR A 285 29.33 36.77 14.48
C THR A 285 29.51 35.33 13.97
N MET A 286 29.13 35.08 12.71
CA MET A 286 29.34 33.76 12.10
C MET A 286 30.83 33.40 11.99
N ARG A 287 31.71 34.37 11.75
CA ARG A 287 33.16 34.14 11.74
C ARG A 287 33.67 33.79 13.14
N GLU A 288 33.22 34.50 14.16
CA GLU A 288 33.59 34.27 15.56
C GLU A 288 33.16 32.87 16.04
N MET A 289 31.99 32.41 15.60
CA MET A 289 31.47 31.07 15.88
C MET A 289 32.13 29.96 15.04
N GLY A 290 33.05 30.30 14.14
CA GLY A 290 33.71 29.35 13.25
C GLY A 290 32.79 28.77 12.16
N GLU A 291 31.67 29.42 11.85
CA GLU A 291 30.74 28.95 10.82
C GLU A 291 31.29 29.20 9.40
N PRO A 292 31.07 28.28 8.43
CA PRO A 292 31.55 28.47 7.07
C PRO A 292 30.83 29.62 6.35
N LEU A 293 31.57 30.64 5.93
CA LEU A 293 31.06 31.85 5.25
C LEU A 293 30.89 31.71 3.72
N ASN A 294 31.21 30.55 3.15
CA ASN A 294 31.09 30.34 1.70
C ASN A 294 29.63 30.39 1.26
N SER A 295 29.37 31.01 0.10
CA SER A 295 28.02 31.28 -0.40
C SER A 295 27.15 30.02 -0.50
N GLY A 296 27.74 28.87 -0.84
CA GLY A 296 27.06 27.58 -0.91
C GLY A 296 26.53 27.09 0.43
N ASN A 297 27.31 27.26 1.50
CA ASN A 297 26.87 26.93 2.87
C ASN A 297 25.76 27.86 3.33
N ILE A 298 25.95 29.18 3.15
CA ILE A 298 24.99 30.20 3.62
C ILE A 298 23.64 30.07 2.91
N THR A 299 23.63 29.73 1.62
CA THR A 299 22.39 29.48 0.88
C THR A 299 21.60 28.30 1.47
N LYS A 300 22.28 27.29 2.00
CA LYS A 300 21.66 26.09 2.59
C LYS A 300 21.23 26.30 4.04
N THR A 301 22.08 26.93 4.87
CA THR A 301 21.86 27.05 6.32
C THR A 301 21.13 28.34 6.70
N LYS A 302 21.42 29.45 6.02
CA LYS A 302 20.91 30.80 6.36
C LYS A 302 20.47 31.57 5.10
N ASN A 303 19.60 30.97 4.28
CA ASN A 303 19.12 31.54 3.01
C ASN A 303 18.49 32.96 3.16
N GLY A 304 17.89 33.25 4.32
CA GLY A 304 17.33 34.59 4.60
C GLY A 304 18.40 35.69 4.62
N LEU A 305 19.56 35.42 5.22
CA LEU A 305 20.72 36.31 5.25
C LEU A 305 21.32 36.46 3.85
N TYR A 306 21.44 35.36 3.10
CA TYR A 306 21.94 35.40 1.71
C TYR A 306 21.09 36.32 0.82
N LYS A 307 19.76 36.16 0.86
CA LYS A 307 18.83 37.01 0.11
C LYS A 307 18.86 38.47 0.56
N ALA A 308 19.10 38.71 1.85
CA ALA A 308 19.28 40.06 2.38
C ALA A 308 20.56 40.72 1.85
N ALA A 309 21.67 39.99 1.83
CA ALA A 309 22.93 40.47 1.27
C ALA A 309 22.81 40.80 -0.24
N LEU A 310 22.11 39.97 -1.01
CA LEU A 310 21.81 40.27 -2.42
C LEU A 310 21.01 41.57 -2.58
N ARG A 311 20.03 41.80 -1.71
CA ARG A 311 19.08 42.92 -1.85
C ARG A 311 19.61 44.25 -1.33
N TYR A 312 20.36 44.23 -0.22
CA TYR A 312 20.73 45.45 0.51
C TYR A 312 22.24 45.72 0.50
N ALA A 313 23.08 44.69 0.46
CA ALA A 313 24.54 44.86 0.51
C ALA A 313 25.20 44.88 -0.88
N GLY A 314 24.45 44.59 -1.95
CA GLY A 314 24.96 44.53 -3.33
C GLY A 314 25.45 43.16 -3.76
N GLY A 315 25.22 42.13 -2.94
CA GLY A 315 25.70 40.76 -3.18
C GLY A 315 26.39 40.15 -1.96
N TRP A 316 26.54 38.81 -1.92
CA TRP A 316 27.24 38.13 -0.83
C TRP A 316 28.73 38.51 -0.77
N LYS A 317 29.36 38.66 -1.94
CA LYS A 317 30.76 39.10 -2.06
C LYS A 317 30.96 40.49 -1.45
N GLN A 318 30.11 41.43 -1.83
CA GLN A 318 30.14 42.81 -1.35
C GLN A 318 29.78 42.90 0.14
N ALA A 319 28.92 42.02 0.65
CA ALA A 319 28.64 41.93 2.07
C ALA A 319 29.85 41.46 2.89
N LEU A 320 30.65 40.52 2.36
CA LEU A 320 31.92 40.09 2.97
C LEU A 320 32.95 41.22 2.98
N GLU A 321 33.12 41.92 1.85
CA GLU A 321 34.02 43.07 1.74
C GLU A 321 33.66 44.17 2.74
N LYS A 322 32.37 44.54 2.81
CA LYS A 322 31.86 45.51 3.79
C LYS A 322 31.99 45.05 5.24
N ALA A 323 32.03 43.73 5.47
CA ALA A 323 32.28 43.15 6.78
C ALA A 323 33.79 43.04 7.11
N GLY A 324 34.69 43.41 6.20
CA GLY A 324 36.13 43.38 6.39
C GLY A 324 36.78 42.03 6.07
N PHE A 325 36.10 41.15 5.33
CA PHE A 325 36.63 39.86 4.93
C PHE A 325 36.98 39.85 3.43
N ASP A 326 38.15 39.31 3.07
CA ASP A 326 38.49 39.06 1.66
C ASP A 326 37.61 37.93 1.11
N PRO A 327 36.74 38.19 0.12
CA PRO A 327 35.93 37.14 -0.49
C PRO A 327 36.76 36.04 -1.14
N LEU A 328 38.02 36.28 -1.53
CA LEU A 328 38.89 35.27 -2.13
C LEU A 328 39.40 34.25 -1.10
N ASP A 329 39.50 34.63 0.17
CA ASP A 329 39.80 33.69 1.27
C ASP A 329 38.60 32.80 1.62
N ILE A 330 37.41 33.22 1.21
CA ILE A 330 36.13 32.56 1.47
C ILE A 330 35.62 31.82 0.21
N GLN A 331 36.02 32.26 -0.98
CA GLN A 331 35.71 31.63 -2.26
C GLN A 331 36.67 30.49 -2.58
N LEU A 332 36.07 29.34 -2.83
CA LEU A 332 36.75 28.11 -3.20
C LEU A 332 37.07 28.00 -4.70
N THR A 333 37.00 29.11 -5.45
CA THR A 333 36.89 29.09 -6.91
C THR A 333 37.89 30.00 -7.62
N LYS A 334 39.19 29.72 -7.44
CA LYS A 334 40.11 29.75 -8.58
C LYS A 334 40.37 28.28 -8.91
N ASN A 335 40.01 27.84 -10.12
CA ASN A 335 40.34 26.49 -10.58
C ASN A 335 41.85 26.49 -10.84
N ILE A 336 42.63 25.98 -9.89
CA ILE A 336 44.08 25.82 -10.02
C ILE A 336 44.32 24.54 -10.83
N GLU A 337 45.07 24.61 -11.91
CA GLU A 337 45.35 23.45 -12.74
C GLU A 337 46.31 22.47 -12.05
N GLU A 338 46.25 21.18 -12.39
CA GLU A 338 47.08 20.16 -11.71
C GLU A 338 48.58 20.47 -11.82
N ASN A 339 49.02 20.96 -12.98
CA ASN A 339 50.42 21.36 -13.19
C ASN A 339 50.83 22.55 -12.30
N GLU A 340 49.96 23.54 -12.11
CA GLU A 340 50.21 24.69 -11.25
C GLU A 340 50.39 24.25 -9.78
N ILE A 341 49.63 23.23 -9.33
CA ILE A 341 49.80 22.62 -8.00
C ILE A 341 51.17 21.94 -7.89
N LEU A 342 51.55 21.14 -8.88
CA LEU A 342 52.80 20.37 -8.85
C LEU A 342 54.04 21.26 -8.96
N GLU A 343 54.01 22.29 -9.80
CA GLU A 343 55.08 23.27 -9.93
C GLU A 343 55.27 24.04 -8.61
N LYS A 344 54.17 24.47 -7.98
CA LYS A 344 54.26 25.18 -6.72
C LYS A 344 54.78 24.30 -5.58
N ILE A 345 54.41 23.02 -5.54
CA ILE A 345 54.98 22.06 -4.58
C ILE A 345 56.51 21.92 -4.78
N LYS A 346 56.98 21.83 -6.02
CA LYS A 346 58.41 21.74 -6.34
C LYS A 346 59.17 23.01 -5.97
N GLU A 347 58.60 24.19 -6.24
CA GLU A 347 59.14 25.49 -5.84
C GLU A 347 59.25 25.62 -4.31
N LEU A 348 58.20 25.25 -3.59
CA LEU A 348 58.21 25.27 -2.14
C LEU A 348 59.25 24.29 -1.57
N HIS A 349 59.42 23.11 -2.18
CA HIS A 349 60.48 22.17 -1.80
C HIS A 349 61.89 22.73 -2.04
N SER A 350 62.14 23.32 -3.22
CA SER A 350 63.46 23.86 -3.57
C SER A 350 63.84 25.09 -2.75
N SER A 351 62.85 25.86 -2.29
CA SER A 351 63.03 26.98 -1.36
C SER A 351 63.29 26.54 0.11
N GLY A 352 63.29 25.23 0.38
CA GLY A 352 63.50 24.70 1.74
C GLY A 352 62.27 24.81 2.65
N SER A 353 61.09 25.11 2.10
CA SER A 353 59.86 25.25 2.88
C SER A 353 59.40 23.88 3.42
N GLU A 354 58.90 23.86 4.65
CA GLU A 354 58.39 22.63 5.25
C GLU A 354 57.02 22.25 4.67
N LEU A 355 56.99 21.22 3.81
CA LEU A 355 55.78 20.80 3.07
C LEU A 355 54.79 19.92 3.84
N ASN A 356 54.97 19.78 5.16
CA ASN A 356 54.03 19.02 5.96
C ASN A 356 52.72 19.81 6.11
N ALA A 357 51.59 19.09 6.14
CA ALA A 357 50.27 19.71 6.10
C ALA A 357 50.02 20.73 7.23
N GLY A 358 50.62 20.54 8.41
CA GLY A 358 50.51 21.49 9.52
C GLY A 358 51.16 22.82 9.16
N ASN A 359 52.45 22.80 8.81
CA ASN A 359 53.18 24.00 8.40
C ASN A 359 52.58 24.70 7.17
N ILE A 360 52.03 23.95 6.22
CA ILE A 360 51.36 24.52 5.05
C ILE A 360 50.07 25.25 5.42
N LEU A 361 49.30 24.72 6.38
CA LEU A 361 48.09 25.35 6.89
C LEU A 361 48.38 26.53 7.82
N ASP A 362 49.47 26.45 8.59
CA ASP A 362 49.94 27.49 9.50
C ASP A 362 50.78 28.57 8.80
N SER A 363 51.09 28.40 7.50
CA SER A 363 51.78 29.41 6.69
C SER A 363 50.95 30.69 6.63
N ASP A 364 51.59 31.86 6.74
CA ASP A 364 50.92 33.16 6.58
C ASP A 364 50.41 33.39 5.13
N SER A 365 50.97 32.69 4.15
CA SER A 365 50.59 32.84 2.74
C SER A 365 49.24 32.18 2.42
N ALA A 366 48.27 33.02 2.05
CA ALA A 366 46.97 32.56 1.55
C ALA A 366 47.08 31.72 0.28
N GLU A 367 48.08 31.98 -0.57
CA GLU A 367 48.35 31.23 -1.79
C GLU A 367 48.76 29.78 -1.47
N ILE A 368 49.67 29.58 -0.52
CA ILE A 368 50.15 28.26 -0.10
C ILE A 368 49.00 27.43 0.48
N ARG A 369 48.16 28.04 1.33
CA ARG A 369 46.95 27.39 1.86
C ARG A 369 45.97 27.01 0.74
N ARG A 370 45.81 27.86 -0.28
CA ARG A 370 44.93 27.58 -1.44
C ARG A 370 45.43 26.40 -2.28
N ILE A 371 46.75 26.32 -2.53
CA ILE A 371 47.37 25.19 -3.24
C ILE A 371 47.13 23.87 -2.51
N TYR A 372 47.26 23.86 -1.19
CA TYR A 372 46.92 22.70 -0.36
C TYR A 372 45.47 22.25 -0.53
N TYR A 373 44.51 23.18 -0.38
CA TYR A 373 43.10 22.84 -0.54
C TYR A 373 42.73 22.42 -1.97
N ALA A 374 43.37 22.99 -3.00
CA ALA A 374 43.18 22.57 -4.38
C ALA A 374 43.66 21.13 -4.60
N ALA A 375 44.85 20.79 -4.09
CA ALA A 375 45.40 19.44 -4.14
C ALA A 375 44.49 18.41 -3.46
N THR A 376 43.97 18.72 -2.26
CA THR A 376 43.06 17.81 -1.53
C THR A 376 41.75 17.49 -2.25
N ARG A 377 41.39 18.27 -3.28
CA ARG A 377 40.16 18.10 -4.06
C ARG A 377 40.39 17.45 -5.40
N LYS A 378 41.53 17.73 -6.05
CA LYS A 378 41.86 17.21 -7.38
C LYS A 378 42.45 15.82 -7.33
N PHE A 379 43.30 15.54 -6.35
CA PHE A 379 43.95 14.24 -6.21
C PHE A 379 43.14 13.33 -5.28
N LYS A 380 42.99 12.07 -5.65
CA LYS A 380 42.17 11.07 -4.95
C LYS A 380 42.67 10.80 -3.53
N GLN A 381 43.99 10.79 -3.35
CA GLN A 381 44.67 10.66 -2.05
C GLN A 381 45.12 12.02 -1.51
N GLY A 382 44.65 13.11 -2.12
CA GLY A 382 44.86 14.49 -1.69
C GLY A 382 46.31 14.94 -1.75
N TRP A 383 46.78 15.60 -0.68
CA TRP A 383 48.13 16.20 -0.62
C TRP A 383 49.25 15.17 -0.80
N ASP A 384 49.09 13.93 -0.33
CA ASP A 384 50.13 12.90 -0.45
C ASP A 384 50.37 12.48 -1.90
N GLU A 385 49.30 12.36 -2.68
CA GLU A 385 49.39 12.05 -4.11
C GLU A 385 50.01 13.21 -4.86
N ALA A 386 49.66 14.46 -4.52
CA ALA A 386 50.32 15.65 -5.08
C ALA A 386 51.84 15.67 -4.80
N LEU A 387 52.25 15.33 -3.56
CA LEU A 387 53.67 15.20 -3.20
C LEU A 387 54.36 14.08 -4.00
N THR A 388 53.70 12.92 -4.13
CA THR A 388 54.21 11.77 -4.89
C THR A 388 54.41 12.12 -6.37
N LEU A 389 53.41 12.75 -7.00
CA LEU A 389 53.46 13.21 -8.39
C LEU A 389 54.48 14.35 -8.58
N ALA A 390 54.77 15.13 -7.55
CA ALA A 390 55.85 16.12 -7.53
C ALA A 390 57.25 15.48 -7.36
N GLY A 391 57.35 14.16 -7.18
CA GLY A 391 58.61 13.43 -7.00
C GLY A 391 59.11 13.40 -5.56
N LEU A 392 58.26 13.70 -4.58
CA LEU A 392 58.60 13.76 -3.16
C LEU A 392 58.00 12.57 -2.41
N ASP A 393 58.72 12.09 -1.39
CA ASP A 393 58.25 11.00 -0.52
C ASP A 393 57.38 11.57 0.63
N PRO A 394 56.04 11.35 0.62
CA PRO A 394 55.15 11.93 1.62
C PRO A 394 55.43 11.43 3.04
N GLU A 395 56.00 10.23 3.20
CA GLU A 395 56.27 9.65 4.51
C GLU A 395 57.47 10.31 5.19
N LYS A 396 58.46 10.77 4.42
CA LYS A 396 59.60 11.54 4.95
C LYS A 396 59.24 12.98 5.32
N ILE A 397 58.22 13.55 4.67
CA ILE A 397 57.80 14.93 4.89
C ILE A 397 56.93 15.08 6.15
N ARG A 398 56.30 14.01 6.63
CA ARG A 398 55.39 14.05 7.79
C ARG A 398 56.15 14.12 9.13
N LYS A 399 55.98 15.23 9.87
CA LYS A 399 56.54 15.40 11.24
C LYS A 399 55.78 14.65 12.34
N ARG A 400 54.49 14.34 12.14
CA ARG A 400 53.72 13.48 13.06
C ARG A 400 53.56 12.11 12.44
N ALA A 401 54.15 11.10 13.07
CA ALA A 401 53.90 9.71 12.75
C ALA A 401 52.38 9.48 12.71
N ASN A 402 51.89 8.96 11.58
CA ASN A 402 50.49 8.62 11.44
C ASN A 402 50.09 7.73 12.62
N LYS A 403 49.01 8.07 13.34
CA LYS A 403 48.55 7.30 14.52
C LYS A 403 48.42 5.79 14.22
N TYR A 404 48.25 5.42 12.94
CA TYR A 404 48.16 4.05 12.47
C TYR A 404 49.01 3.82 11.19
N ASN A 405 50.15 3.16 11.34
CA ASN A 405 51.02 2.68 10.26
C ASN A 405 50.31 1.55 9.47
N ILE A 406 50.38 1.57 8.14
CA ILE A 406 49.69 0.58 7.31
C ILE A 406 50.18 -0.86 7.55
N ASN A 407 51.48 -1.05 7.80
CA ASN A 407 52.05 -2.36 8.06
C ASN A 407 51.62 -2.90 9.43
N GLU A 408 51.46 -2.02 10.42
CA GLU A 408 50.91 -2.37 11.73
C GLU A 408 49.43 -2.73 11.62
N LEU A 409 48.64 -1.98 10.83
CA LEU A 409 47.25 -2.31 10.57
C LEU A 409 47.09 -3.68 9.92
N LYS A 410 47.89 -4.00 8.89
CA LYS A 410 47.87 -5.33 8.26
C LYS A 410 48.18 -6.44 9.28
N LYS A 411 49.17 -6.24 10.15
CA LYS A 411 49.53 -7.19 11.23
C LYS A 411 48.40 -7.37 12.25
N GLU A 412 47.79 -6.27 12.69
CA GLU A 412 46.68 -6.29 13.67
C GLU A 412 45.44 -6.99 13.12
N PHE A 413 45.05 -6.74 11.87
CA PHE A 413 43.91 -7.42 11.24
C PHE A 413 44.19 -8.91 11.00
N LYS A 414 45.41 -9.30 10.60
CA LYS A 414 45.80 -10.72 10.51
C LYS A 414 45.75 -11.43 11.86
N LYS A 415 46.21 -10.77 12.91
CA LYS A 415 46.14 -11.30 14.28
C LYS A 415 44.69 -11.47 14.72
N ALA A 416 43.81 -10.51 14.40
CA ALA A 416 42.39 -10.60 14.71
C ALA A 416 41.69 -11.74 13.97
N GLU A 417 41.97 -11.96 12.68
CA GLU A 417 41.46 -13.10 11.91
C GLU A 417 41.89 -14.44 12.54
N LYS A 418 43.18 -14.58 12.87
CA LYS A 418 43.71 -15.79 13.51
C LYS A 418 43.04 -16.09 14.85
N ASN A 419 42.61 -15.05 15.57
CA ASN A 419 41.90 -15.17 16.84
C ASN A 419 40.38 -15.38 16.66
N GLY A 420 39.89 -15.60 15.44
CA GLY A 420 38.48 -15.88 15.14
C GLY A 420 37.57 -14.65 15.16
N MET A 421 38.12 -13.43 15.11
CA MET A 421 37.30 -12.22 15.05
C MET A 421 36.60 -12.10 13.69
N ASP A 422 35.30 -11.81 13.70
CA ASP A 422 34.56 -11.45 12.49
C ASP A 422 35.01 -10.07 11.99
N LEU A 423 35.65 -10.05 10.82
CA LEU A 423 36.19 -8.86 10.19
C LEU A 423 35.21 -8.16 9.23
N THR A 424 33.92 -8.56 9.22
CA THR A 424 32.89 -7.84 8.48
C THR A 424 32.73 -6.42 9.02
N ILE A 425 32.52 -5.44 8.14
CA ILE A 425 32.39 -4.02 8.53
C ILE A 425 31.31 -3.80 9.61
N LYS A 426 30.25 -4.63 9.60
CA LYS A 426 29.17 -4.59 10.60
C LYS A 426 29.61 -5.11 11.97
N ALA A 427 30.46 -6.12 12.03
CA ALA A 427 30.94 -6.73 13.27
C ALA A 427 32.11 -5.95 13.90
N LEU A 428 32.83 -5.12 13.12
CA LEU A 428 33.95 -4.33 13.64
C LEU A 428 33.53 -3.33 14.72
N SER A 429 34.18 -3.43 15.88
CA SER A 429 33.94 -2.57 17.05
C SER A 429 35.24 -2.02 17.64
N GLY A 430 35.13 -1.08 18.59
CA GLY A 430 36.27 -0.52 19.31
C GLY A 430 37.36 0.06 18.41
N LYS A 431 38.62 -0.33 18.65
CA LYS A 431 39.79 0.17 17.90
C LYS A 431 39.74 -0.12 16.40
N PHE A 432 39.17 -1.24 15.98
CA PHE A 432 39.10 -1.64 14.57
C PHE A 432 38.14 -0.76 13.75
N LYS A 433 37.08 -0.25 14.37
CA LYS A 433 36.18 0.73 13.75
C LYS A 433 36.90 2.06 13.45
N ASN A 434 37.86 2.45 14.29
CA ASN A 434 38.69 3.63 14.05
C ASN A 434 39.71 3.38 12.93
N TYR A 435 40.20 2.15 12.78
CA TYR A 435 41.13 1.77 11.71
C TYR A 435 40.49 1.85 10.31
N LEU A 436 39.17 1.61 10.20
CA LEU A 436 38.46 1.74 8.92
C LEU A 436 38.62 3.13 8.27
N ARG A 437 38.64 4.21 9.07
CA ARG A 437 38.86 5.56 8.52
C ARG A 437 40.27 5.74 7.97
N ALA A 438 41.28 5.10 8.58
CA ALA A 438 42.65 5.14 8.10
C ALA A 438 42.84 4.25 6.84
N ILE A 439 42.15 3.12 6.78
CA ILE A 439 42.16 2.19 5.64
C ILE A 439 41.50 2.84 4.42
N ASN A 440 40.30 3.41 4.56
CA ASN A 440 39.54 4.02 3.46
C ASN A 440 40.21 5.26 2.83
N ARG A 441 41.24 5.81 3.48
CA ARG A 441 42.04 6.93 2.93
C ARG A 441 43.17 6.47 2.02
N ARG A 442 43.57 5.20 2.09
CA ARG A 442 44.76 4.65 1.42
C ARG A 442 44.46 3.48 0.49
N PHE A 443 43.30 2.83 0.67
CA PHE A 443 42.84 1.73 -0.16
C PHE A 443 41.50 2.10 -0.78
N ASP A 444 41.37 1.76 -2.06
CA ASP A 444 40.15 1.99 -2.84
C ASP A 444 38.94 1.26 -2.25
N SER A 445 39.17 0.12 -1.60
CA SER A 445 38.16 -0.58 -0.83
C SER A 445 38.75 -1.31 0.37
N TYR A 446 37.90 -1.59 1.35
CA TYR A 446 38.24 -2.45 2.49
C TYR A 446 38.63 -3.87 2.03
N ARG A 447 38.06 -4.34 0.91
CA ARG A 447 38.42 -5.61 0.26
C ARG A 447 39.88 -5.59 -0.21
N ASP A 448 40.31 -4.50 -0.85
CA ASP A 448 41.69 -4.34 -1.33
C ASP A 448 42.68 -4.32 -0.16
N PHE A 449 42.30 -3.70 0.95
CA PHE A 449 43.10 -3.73 2.17
C PHE A 449 43.24 -5.16 2.73
N LEU A 450 42.14 -5.92 2.86
CA LEU A 450 42.20 -7.30 3.37
C LEU A 450 43.07 -8.18 2.47
N ASN A 451 42.92 -8.09 1.15
CA ASN A 451 43.77 -8.80 0.20
C ASN A 451 45.24 -8.38 0.35
N ALA A 452 45.53 -7.08 0.44
CA ALA A 452 46.88 -6.56 0.65
C ALA A 452 47.46 -6.90 2.04
N ALA A 453 46.61 -7.20 3.02
CA ALA A 453 46.98 -7.74 4.31
C ALA A 453 47.23 -9.25 4.24
N GLY A 454 46.81 -9.95 3.19
CA GLY A 454 46.88 -11.41 3.04
C GLY A 454 45.77 -12.14 3.79
N ILE A 455 44.61 -11.51 3.91
CA ILE A 455 43.36 -12.04 4.49
C ILE A 455 42.41 -12.33 3.33
N ASP A 456 41.74 -13.48 3.34
CA ASP A 456 40.76 -13.81 2.31
C ASP A 456 39.52 -12.92 2.44
N ALA A 457 39.49 -11.85 1.65
CA ALA A 457 38.45 -10.84 1.73
C ALA A 457 37.05 -11.35 1.35
N SER A 458 36.95 -12.47 0.63
CA SER A 458 35.65 -13.06 0.24
C SER A 458 34.82 -13.49 1.45
N LYS A 459 35.46 -13.87 2.54
CA LYS A 459 34.81 -14.27 3.80
C LYS A 459 34.14 -13.10 4.54
N TYR A 460 34.61 -11.88 4.33
CA TYR A 460 34.27 -10.73 5.19
C TYR A 460 33.73 -9.51 4.43
N THR A 461 33.75 -9.53 3.10
CA THR A 461 33.26 -8.43 2.25
C THR A 461 32.15 -8.91 1.33
N VAL A 462 30.90 -8.86 1.83
CA VAL A 462 29.70 -8.92 0.98
C VAL A 462 29.31 -7.48 0.66
N GLY A 463 29.88 -6.94 -0.41
CA GLY A 463 29.68 -5.56 -0.87
C GLY A 463 28.97 -5.54 -2.22
N THR A 464 27.70 -5.16 -2.21
CA THR A 464 26.67 -5.46 -3.23
C THR A 464 26.92 -4.99 -4.67
N TRP A 465 27.90 -4.13 -4.98
CA TRP A 465 28.06 -3.59 -6.35
C TRP A 465 29.51 -3.39 -6.83
N GLN A 466 30.50 -3.98 -6.14
CA GLN A 466 31.93 -3.74 -6.44
C GLN A 466 32.45 -4.50 -7.68
N ASN A 467 31.75 -5.56 -8.07
CA ASN A 467 31.99 -6.35 -9.27
C ASN A 467 30.64 -6.87 -9.81
N GLY A 468 30.64 -7.50 -10.98
CA GLY A 468 29.42 -8.08 -11.56
C GLY A 468 28.75 -9.13 -10.66
N GLN A 469 29.49 -9.76 -9.74
CA GLN A 469 28.96 -10.81 -8.86
C GLN A 469 27.92 -10.27 -7.87
N GLY A 470 28.12 -9.07 -7.33
CA GLY A 470 27.14 -8.43 -6.43
C GLY A 470 25.77 -8.20 -7.10
N VAL A 471 25.75 -7.98 -8.42
CA VAL A 471 24.51 -7.89 -9.21
C VAL A 471 23.81 -9.23 -9.30
N ILE A 472 24.57 -10.31 -9.53
CA ILE A 472 24.03 -11.66 -9.62
C ILE A 472 23.46 -12.10 -8.26
N ASP A 473 24.18 -11.84 -7.18
CA ASP A 473 23.78 -12.24 -5.83
C ASP A 473 22.52 -11.48 -5.40
N TYR A 474 22.47 -10.16 -5.62
CA TYR A 474 21.26 -9.37 -5.35
C TYR A 474 20.06 -9.88 -6.16
N LEU A 475 20.23 -10.21 -7.44
CA LEU A 475 19.15 -10.73 -8.26
C LEU A 475 18.62 -12.07 -7.73
N ARG A 476 19.50 -12.97 -7.26
CA ARG A 476 19.10 -14.25 -6.67
C ARG A 476 18.39 -14.08 -5.32
N GLU A 477 18.87 -13.16 -4.49
CA GLU A 477 18.29 -12.87 -3.17
C GLU A 477 16.93 -12.18 -3.25
N ASN A 478 16.77 -11.21 -4.18
CA ASN A 478 15.56 -10.39 -4.28
C ASN A 478 14.50 -11.00 -5.19
N PHE A 479 14.87 -11.98 -6.03
CA PHE A 479 13.95 -12.71 -6.89
C PHE A 479 14.03 -14.22 -6.64
N PRO A 480 13.72 -14.67 -5.41
CA PRO A 480 13.86 -16.07 -5.00
C PRO A 480 12.95 -17.03 -5.80
N THR A 481 11.99 -16.49 -6.55
CA THR A 481 11.07 -17.22 -7.42
C THR A 481 11.65 -17.56 -8.80
N GLY A 482 12.89 -17.15 -9.09
CA GLY A 482 13.54 -17.40 -10.37
C GLY A 482 13.16 -16.42 -11.50
N VAL A 483 12.26 -15.46 -11.23
CA VAL A 483 11.68 -14.57 -12.25
C VAL A 483 11.85 -13.10 -11.85
N VAL A 484 12.43 -12.32 -12.75
CA VAL A 484 12.67 -10.89 -12.59
C VAL A 484 11.67 -10.10 -13.44
N ILE A 485 10.88 -9.25 -12.78
CA ILE A 485 9.81 -8.47 -13.39
C ILE A 485 10.16 -6.98 -13.31
N GLY A 486 10.27 -6.33 -14.48
CA GLY A 486 10.45 -4.88 -14.57
C GLY A 486 11.84 -4.37 -14.16
N ALA A 487 11.98 -3.04 -14.13
CA ALA A 487 13.20 -2.36 -13.70
C ALA A 487 13.18 -2.16 -12.18
N THR A 488 14.31 -2.38 -11.50
CA THR A 488 14.45 -2.15 -10.06
C THR A 488 14.49 -0.65 -9.77
N ALA A 489 13.94 -0.22 -8.62
CA ALA A 489 13.91 1.19 -8.22
C ALA A 489 15.25 1.70 -7.66
N ASP A 490 16.21 0.80 -7.41
CA ASP A 490 17.51 1.13 -6.83
C ASP A 490 18.45 1.71 -7.91
N ARG A 491 18.78 3.00 -7.76
CA ARG A 491 19.68 3.73 -8.66
C ARG A 491 21.10 3.16 -8.67
N ASN A 492 21.57 2.59 -7.56
CA ASN A 492 22.89 2.00 -7.44
C ASN A 492 22.94 0.62 -8.10
N PHE A 493 21.89 -0.18 -7.94
CA PHE A 493 21.68 -1.41 -8.72
C PHE A 493 21.72 -1.11 -10.21
N ALA A 494 20.94 -0.12 -10.67
CA ALA A 494 20.82 0.20 -12.09
C ALA A 494 22.16 0.64 -12.68
N ALA A 495 22.92 1.46 -11.96
CA ALA A 495 24.26 1.89 -12.37
C ALA A 495 25.23 0.70 -12.46
N ALA A 496 25.23 -0.21 -11.48
CA ALA A 496 26.10 -1.38 -11.46
C ALA A 496 25.72 -2.43 -12.51
N GLN A 497 24.43 -2.72 -12.65
CA GLN A 497 23.89 -3.59 -13.69
C GLN A 497 24.29 -3.07 -15.08
N SER A 498 24.12 -1.77 -15.33
CA SER A 498 24.48 -1.15 -16.61
C SER A 498 25.98 -1.22 -16.87
N LYS A 499 26.81 -1.01 -15.84
CA LYS A 499 28.27 -1.05 -15.94
C LYS A 499 28.81 -2.45 -16.26
N TYR A 500 28.30 -3.50 -15.60
CA TYR A 500 28.88 -4.84 -15.70
C TYR A 500 28.20 -5.76 -16.70
N PHE A 501 26.92 -5.54 -17.03
CA PHE A 501 26.14 -6.44 -17.89
C PHE A 501 25.43 -5.73 -19.05
N GLY A 502 25.48 -4.40 -19.10
CA GLY A 502 24.82 -3.56 -20.11
C GLY A 502 23.31 -3.51 -19.92
N THR A 503 22.62 -4.64 -20.14
CA THR A 503 21.17 -4.77 -19.98
C THR A 503 20.80 -5.64 -18.78
N ILE A 504 19.66 -5.36 -18.15
CA ILE A 504 19.14 -6.17 -17.05
C ILE A 504 18.87 -7.60 -17.52
N GLU A 505 18.48 -7.79 -18.77
CA GLU A 505 18.26 -9.11 -19.38
C GLU A 505 19.53 -9.97 -19.36
N ASN A 506 20.69 -9.39 -19.68
CA ASN A 506 21.97 -10.09 -19.60
C ASN A 506 22.35 -10.43 -18.15
N ALA A 507 22.14 -9.51 -17.21
CA ALA A 507 22.41 -9.75 -15.79
C ALA A 507 21.52 -10.88 -15.23
N VAL A 508 20.25 -10.89 -15.59
CA VAL A 508 19.26 -11.90 -15.20
C VAL A 508 19.60 -13.26 -15.82
N LYS A 509 19.99 -13.30 -17.09
CA LYS A 509 20.45 -14.52 -17.75
C LYS A 509 21.71 -15.11 -17.09
N GLN A 510 22.69 -14.26 -16.77
CA GLN A 510 23.91 -14.69 -16.04
C GLN A 510 23.61 -15.14 -14.60
N ALA A 511 22.60 -14.56 -13.96
CA ALA A 511 22.15 -15.03 -12.66
C ALA A 511 21.43 -16.39 -12.71
N GLY A 512 21.10 -16.89 -13.91
CA GLY A 512 20.32 -18.11 -14.12
C GLY A 512 18.84 -17.92 -13.82
N LEU A 513 18.33 -16.70 -14.03
CA LEU A 513 16.96 -16.27 -13.76
C LEU A 513 16.25 -15.92 -15.08
N ILE A 514 14.93 -15.75 -15.05
CA ILE A 514 14.10 -15.46 -16.22
C ILE A 514 13.67 -13.99 -16.20
N TYR A 515 13.89 -13.28 -17.31
CA TYR A 515 13.51 -11.87 -17.44
C TYR A 515 12.14 -11.70 -18.12
N SER A 516 11.27 -10.84 -17.58
CA SER A 516 10.02 -10.42 -18.23
C SER A 516 9.91 -8.89 -18.34
N ARG A 517 9.84 -8.39 -19.57
CA ARG A 517 9.75 -6.95 -19.89
C ARG A 517 8.38 -6.31 -19.60
N LYS A 518 7.28 -7.08 -19.59
CA LYS A 518 5.89 -6.54 -19.57
C LYS A 518 5.07 -6.98 -18.35
N GLY A 519 5.70 -7.48 -17.29
CA GLY A 519 4.97 -7.96 -16.11
C GLY A 519 4.20 -9.26 -16.30
N LYS A 520 4.26 -9.87 -17.49
CA LYS A 520 3.66 -11.15 -17.83
C LYS A 520 4.72 -12.09 -18.40
N ILE A 521 4.74 -13.33 -17.95
CA ILE A 521 5.56 -14.38 -18.57
C ILE A 521 4.72 -14.96 -19.71
N SER A 522 5.26 -15.02 -20.93
CA SER A 522 4.55 -15.62 -22.06
C SER A 522 4.61 -17.15 -21.98
N GLU A 523 3.59 -17.85 -22.49
CA GLU A 523 3.59 -19.32 -22.60
C GLU A 523 4.84 -19.81 -23.34
N LYS A 524 5.20 -19.15 -24.46
CA LYS A 524 6.43 -19.42 -25.21
C LYS A 524 7.72 -19.29 -24.38
N THR A 525 7.74 -18.42 -23.38
CA THR A 525 8.90 -18.28 -22.46
C THR A 525 8.95 -19.43 -21.45
N LEU A 526 7.80 -19.95 -21.03
CA LEU A 526 7.70 -21.09 -20.11
C LEU A 526 7.96 -22.43 -20.79
N GLU A 527 7.67 -22.55 -22.08
CA GLU A 527 7.86 -23.79 -22.87
C GLU A 527 9.34 -24.06 -23.23
N ALA A 528 10.23 -23.08 -23.07
CA ALA A 528 11.66 -23.25 -23.32
C ALA A 528 12.29 -24.18 -22.26
N PRO A 529 12.92 -25.31 -22.65
CA PRO A 529 13.44 -26.32 -21.70
C PRO A 529 14.38 -25.75 -20.63
N GLU A 530 15.23 -24.80 -21.00
CA GLU A 530 16.16 -24.11 -20.10
C GLU A 530 15.44 -23.29 -19.01
N ASN A 531 14.26 -22.76 -19.31
CA ASN A 531 13.47 -21.95 -18.38
C ASN A 531 12.66 -22.85 -17.44
N ILE A 532 12.13 -23.98 -17.92
CA ILE A 532 11.42 -24.96 -17.08
C ILE A 532 12.33 -25.45 -15.94
N GLY A 533 13.57 -25.81 -16.28
CA GLY A 533 14.56 -26.26 -15.29
C GLY A 533 14.89 -25.19 -14.24
N ALA A 534 15.04 -23.93 -14.67
CA ALA A 534 15.26 -22.81 -13.76
C ALA A 534 14.05 -22.58 -12.83
N ILE A 535 12.84 -22.55 -13.37
CA ILE A 535 11.61 -22.34 -12.59
C ILE A 535 11.44 -23.45 -11.55
N TYR A 536 11.65 -24.70 -11.95
CA TYR A 536 11.60 -25.83 -11.04
C TYR A 536 12.62 -25.65 -9.91
N LYS A 537 13.89 -25.38 -10.25
CA LYS A 537 14.97 -25.22 -9.28
C LYS A 537 14.65 -24.17 -8.20
N TYR A 538 14.14 -23.00 -8.58
CA TYR A 538 13.89 -21.90 -7.64
C TYR A 538 12.56 -22.00 -6.87
N ASN A 539 11.63 -22.85 -7.33
CA ASN A 539 10.32 -23.00 -6.69
C ASN A 539 10.11 -24.39 -6.07
N LYS A 540 11.09 -25.30 -6.17
CA LYS A 540 11.01 -26.68 -5.69
C LYS A 540 10.57 -26.77 -4.22
N ASP A 541 11.20 -26.02 -3.33
CA ASP A 541 10.89 -26.08 -1.90
C ASP A 541 9.48 -25.57 -1.60
N TYR A 542 9.06 -24.48 -2.26
CA TYR A 542 7.71 -23.94 -2.15
C TYR A 542 6.64 -24.92 -2.66
N LEU A 543 6.91 -25.59 -3.78
CA LEU A 543 6.00 -26.58 -4.35
C LEU A 543 5.94 -27.85 -3.50
N ASN A 544 7.07 -28.26 -2.91
CA ASN A 544 7.13 -29.36 -1.95
C ASN A 544 6.38 -29.03 -0.66
N GLU A 545 6.47 -27.80 -0.16
CA GLU A 545 5.72 -27.33 1.01
C GLU A 545 4.21 -27.40 0.77
N ILE A 546 3.74 -26.94 -0.40
CA ILE A 546 2.32 -27.09 -0.79
C ILE A 546 1.95 -28.57 -0.90
N ALA A 547 2.80 -29.39 -1.51
CA ALA A 547 2.54 -30.83 -1.65
C ALA A 547 2.47 -31.54 -0.29
N GLU A 548 3.32 -31.17 0.67
CA GLU A 548 3.28 -31.63 2.06
C GLU A 548 1.95 -31.27 2.73
N GLU A 549 1.58 -30.00 2.66
CA GLU A 549 0.36 -29.50 3.27
C GLU A 549 -0.87 -30.25 2.75
N ILE A 550 -0.90 -30.54 1.45
CA ILE A 550 -1.98 -31.28 0.81
C ILE A 550 -1.93 -32.76 1.16
N TYR A 551 -0.75 -33.37 1.16
CA TYR A 551 -0.55 -34.76 1.55
C TYR A 551 -1.07 -35.04 2.97
N TYR A 552 -0.80 -34.14 3.92
CA TYR A 552 -1.28 -34.30 5.29
C TYR A 552 -2.79 -34.10 5.47
N LYS A 553 -3.47 -33.45 4.51
CA LYS A 553 -4.94 -33.38 4.46
C LYS A 553 -5.58 -34.69 3.99
N VAL A 554 -4.82 -35.63 3.43
CA VAL A 554 -5.30 -36.98 3.10
C VAL A 554 -5.47 -37.78 4.40
N PRO A 555 -6.59 -38.49 4.58
CA PRO A 555 -6.77 -39.41 5.71
C PRO A 555 -5.61 -40.41 5.79
N TRP A 556 -5.05 -40.61 6.97
CA TRP A 556 -3.82 -41.41 7.14
C TRP A 556 -3.93 -42.82 6.54
N LYS A 557 -5.10 -43.45 6.59
CA LYS A 557 -5.40 -44.78 6.00
C LYS A 557 -5.29 -44.83 4.47
N GLN A 558 -5.32 -43.68 3.80
CA GLN A 558 -5.26 -43.56 2.33
C GLN A 558 -3.92 -42.99 1.84
N ARG A 559 -3.07 -42.48 2.75
CA ARG A 559 -1.78 -41.86 2.41
C ARG A 559 -0.78 -42.81 1.73
N ALA A 560 -0.88 -44.12 1.99
CA ALA A 560 -0.04 -45.12 1.33
C ALA A 560 -0.33 -45.28 -0.19
N ARG A 561 -1.42 -44.69 -0.69
CA ARG A 561 -1.85 -44.77 -2.10
C ARG A 561 -1.57 -43.49 -2.89
N VAL A 562 -0.95 -42.51 -2.25
CA VAL A 562 -0.65 -41.22 -2.87
C VAL A 562 0.83 -40.95 -2.67
N GLU A 563 1.59 -40.89 -3.75
CA GLU A 563 2.99 -40.50 -3.64
C GLU A 563 3.09 -38.98 -3.52
N LYS A 564 3.84 -38.54 -2.51
CA LYS A 564 4.11 -37.12 -2.30
C LYS A 564 4.83 -36.47 -3.50
N ALA A 565 5.63 -37.25 -4.22
CA ALA A 565 6.32 -36.82 -5.44
C ALA A 565 5.33 -36.54 -6.59
N ASP A 566 4.23 -37.27 -6.67
CA ASP A 566 3.18 -37.03 -7.68
C ASP A 566 2.44 -35.73 -7.40
N ILE A 567 2.12 -35.44 -6.14
CA ILE A 567 1.50 -34.17 -5.74
C ILE A 567 2.44 -33.00 -6.06
N ALA A 568 3.74 -33.14 -5.79
CA ALA A 568 4.74 -32.12 -6.11
C ALA A 568 4.86 -31.89 -7.63
N SER A 569 4.80 -32.96 -8.43
CA SER A 569 4.82 -32.88 -9.90
C SER A 569 3.57 -32.20 -10.45
N GLN A 570 2.38 -32.55 -9.93
CA GLN A 570 1.11 -31.90 -10.26
C GLN A 570 1.13 -30.42 -9.85
N ALA A 571 1.66 -30.11 -8.67
CA ALA A 571 1.82 -28.73 -8.20
C ALA A 571 2.70 -27.91 -9.14
N PHE A 572 3.80 -28.49 -9.63
CA PHE A 572 4.66 -27.83 -10.61
C PHE A 572 3.95 -27.58 -11.94
N MET A 573 3.24 -28.57 -12.49
CA MET A 573 2.49 -28.41 -13.74
C MET A 573 1.42 -27.32 -13.63
N LYS A 574 0.64 -27.33 -12.55
CA LYS A 574 -0.35 -26.28 -12.28
C LYS A 574 0.28 -24.92 -12.04
N PHE A 575 1.45 -24.88 -11.41
CA PHE A 575 2.19 -23.64 -11.24
C PHE A 575 2.56 -23.02 -12.59
N LEU A 576 3.03 -23.83 -13.56
CA LEU A 576 3.31 -23.36 -14.92
C LEU A 576 2.05 -22.85 -15.65
N GLU A 577 0.89 -23.50 -15.48
CA GLU A 577 -0.38 -23.04 -16.08
C GLU A 577 -0.88 -21.69 -15.52
N ILE A 578 -0.60 -21.43 -14.23
CA ILE A 578 -1.12 -20.27 -13.50
C ILE A 578 -0.19 -19.06 -13.67
N LEU A 579 1.12 -19.27 -13.76
CA LEU A 579 2.13 -18.22 -13.74
C LEU A 579 1.94 -17.14 -14.83
N PRO A 580 1.54 -17.45 -16.09
CA PRO A 580 1.23 -16.45 -17.12
C PRO A 580 0.07 -15.50 -16.77
N LYS A 581 -0.86 -15.98 -15.93
CA LYS A 581 -2.10 -15.27 -15.57
C LYS A 581 -1.90 -14.32 -14.38
N LYS A 582 -0.69 -14.29 -13.80
CA LYS A 582 -0.38 -13.47 -12.62
C LYS A 582 -0.52 -11.96 -12.92
N PRO A 583 -1.26 -11.21 -12.09
CA PRO A 583 -1.25 -9.76 -12.11
C PRO A 583 0.13 -9.18 -11.81
N ALA A 584 0.48 -8.03 -12.39
CA ALA A 584 1.80 -7.42 -12.23
C ALA A 584 2.07 -6.92 -10.79
N ASP A 585 1.02 -6.55 -10.07
CA ASP A 585 1.02 -5.97 -8.72
C ASP A 585 1.07 -7.00 -7.59
N LYS A 586 0.85 -8.29 -7.88
CA LYS A 586 0.83 -9.36 -6.88
C LYS A 586 2.12 -10.18 -6.83
N GLY A 587 2.52 -10.57 -5.62
CA GLY A 587 3.61 -11.52 -5.42
C GLY A 587 3.26 -12.90 -6.00
N ILE A 588 4.26 -13.66 -6.46
CA ILE A 588 4.03 -14.99 -7.06
C ILE A 588 3.40 -15.95 -6.05
N ARG A 589 3.90 -16.00 -4.81
CA ARG A 589 3.33 -16.86 -3.76
C ARG A 589 1.92 -16.41 -3.37
N GLU A 590 1.72 -15.11 -3.14
CA GLU A 590 0.41 -14.51 -2.81
C GLU A 590 -0.65 -14.86 -3.86
N PHE A 591 -0.28 -14.85 -5.14
CA PHE A 591 -1.18 -15.18 -6.23
C PHE A 591 -1.39 -16.70 -6.42
N THR A 592 -0.30 -17.48 -6.41
CA THR A 592 -0.35 -18.91 -6.79
C THR A 592 -0.82 -19.82 -5.65
N TYR A 593 -0.48 -19.51 -4.41
CA TYR A 593 -0.79 -20.35 -3.24
C TYR A 593 -2.29 -20.70 -3.09
N PRO A 594 -3.24 -19.73 -3.07
CA PRO A 594 -4.66 -20.06 -2.90
C PRO A 594 -5.25 -20.81 -4.10
N ILE A 595 -4.67 -20.67 -5.30
CA ILE A 595 -5.13 -21.35 -6.51
C ILE A 595 -4.61 -22.79 -6.52
N LEU A 596 -3.30 -22.97 -6.30
CA LEU A 596 -2.66 -24.29 -6.24
C LEU A 596 -3.27 -25.18 -5.16
N THR A 597 -3.38 -24.67 -3.94
CA THR A 597 -3.95 -25.43 -2.81
C THR A 597 -5.38 -25.88 -3.08
N LYS A 598 -6.20 -25.03 -3.71
CA LYS A 598 -7.58 -25.35 -4.07
C LYS A 598 -7.68 -26.38 -5.19
N GLU A 599 -6.96 -26.19 -6.29
CA GLU A 599 -7.03 -27.07 -7.47
C GLU A 599 -6.44 -28.45 -7.15
N LEU A 600 -5.27 -28.50 -6.51
CA LEU A 600 -4.65 -29.77 -6.09
C LEU A 600 -5.52 -30.51 -5.07
N SER A 601 -6.15 -29.81 -4.12
CA SER A 601 -7.10 -30.45 -3.19
C SER A 601 -8.34 -31.00 -3.90
N LYS A 602 -8.75 -30.40 -5.01
CA LYS A 602 -9.89 -30.85 -5.81
C LYS A 602 -9.52 -32.08 -6.63
N GLU A 603 -8.38 -32.06 -7.31
CA GLU A 603 -7.85 -33.20 -8.06
C GLU A 603 -7.63 -34.40 -7.16
N LEU A 604 -7.01 -34.19 -5.99
CA LEU A 604 -6.79 -35.27 -5.03
C LEU A 604 -8.10 -35.87 -4.50
N ARG A 605 -9.13 -35.05 -4.24
CA ARG A 605 -10.47 -35.56 -3.89
C ARG A 605 -11.12 -36.36 -5.01
N ALA A 606 -10.89 -35.99 -6.26
CA ALA A 606 -11.39 -36.74 -7.41
C ALA A 606 -10.71 -38.10 -7.53
N GLN A 607 -9.37 -38.13 -7.45
CA GLN A 607 -8.58 -39.37 -7.39
C GLN A 607 -9.02 -40.28 -6.23
N MET A 608 -9.22 -39.71 -5.03
CA MET A 608 -9.73 -40.46 -3.88
C MET A 608 -11.14 -41.02 -4.09
N LYS A 609 -11.99 -40.33 -4.86
CA LYS A 609 -13.36 -40.80 -5.18
C LYS A 609 -13.32 -41.96 -6.19
N GLU A 610 -12.42 -41.93 -7.16
CA GLU A 610 -12.19 -43.03 -8.11
C GLU A 610 -11.63 -44.27 -7.40
N ILE A 611 -10.64 -44.09 -6.51
CA ILE A 611 -10.07 -45.19 -5.69
C ILE A 611 -11.12 -45.79 -4.74
N ARG A 612 -12.06 -44.97 -4.23
CA ARG A 612 -13.20 -45.47 -3.43
C ARG A 612 -14.16 -46.29 -4.29
N TYR A 613 -14.44 -45.85 -5.52
CA TYR A 613 -15.29 -46.58 -6.47
C TYR A 613 -14.70 -47.93 -6.89
N GLU A 614 -13.39 -48.02 -7.13
CA GLU A 614 -12.72 -49.31 -7.38
C GLU A 614 -12.87 -50.27 -6.19
N LYS A 615 -12.78 -49.75 -4.96
CA LYS A 615 -13.03 -50.56 -3.77
C LYS A 615 -14.49 -50.96 -3.65
N ASP A 616 -15.46 -50.09 -3.88
CA ASP A 616 -16.88 -50.44 -3.78
C ASP A 616 -17.27 -51.50 -4.83
N VAL A 617 -16.72 -51.42 -6.06
CA VAL A 617 -16.90 -52.45 -7.10
C VAL A 617 -16.19 -53.77 -6.74
N TYR A 618 -14.99 -53.73 -6.15
CA TYR A 618 -14.31 -54.93 -5.67
C TYR A 618 -14.96 -55.52 -4.41
N PHE A 619 -15.45 -54.70 -3.48
CA PHE A 619 -16.12 -55.15 -2.26
C PHE A 619 -17.52 -55.68 -2.55
N ASP A 620 -18.23 -55.15 -3.56
CA ASP A 620 -19.50 -55.73 -4.03
C ASP A 620 -19.29 -57.09 -4.71
N LEU A 621 -18.13 -57.34 -5.32
CA LEU A 621 -17.72 -58.66 -5.84
C LEU A 621 -17.38 -59.69 -4.75
N PHE A 622 -17.09 -59.25 -3.52
CA PHE A 622 -16.77 -60.10 -2.36
C PHE A 622 -17.85 -60.07 -1.26
N ARG A 623 -19.00 -59.44 -1.51
CA ARG A 623 -20.12 -59.39 -0.57
C ARG A 623 -21.06 -60.58 -0.73
N GLU A 624 -20.51 -61.78 -0.62
CA GLU A 624 -21.27 -62.94 -0.13
C GLU A 624 -20.71 -63.35 1.22
N LYS A 625 -21.47 -63.02 2.28
CA LYS A 625 -21.30 -63.40 3.70
C LYS A 625 -20.02 -62.83 4.33
N THR A 626 -20.09 -61.93 5.30
CA THR A 626 -20.57 -62.23 6.66
C THR A 626 -20.93 -60.95 7.42
N ASP A 627 -21.97 -61.05 8.25
CA ASP A 627 -22.34 -60.10 9.30
C ASP A 627 -21.33 -60.09 10.48
N ASP A 628 -21.53 -59.08 11.35
CA ASP A 628 -20.93 -58.80 12.66
C ASP A 628 -19.50 -58.24 12.72
N TYR A 629 -19.37 -56.99 13.20
CA TYR A 629 -18.95 -56.65 14.57
C TYR A 629 -18.88 -55.12 14.78
N ASP A 630 -19.51 -54.66 15.85
CA ASP A 630 -19.31 -53.36 16.52
C ASP A 630 -17.89 -53.25 17.13
N THR A 631 -17.33 -52.03 17.18
CA THR A 631 -16.64 -51.48 18.37
C THR A 631 -16.21 -50.01 18.19
N GLU A 632 -16.34 -49.31 19.32
CA GLU A 632 -16.25 -47.88 19.62
C GLU A 632 -14.83 -47.27 19.65
N ASP A 633 -14.83 -45.93 19.82
CA ASP A 633 -13.85 -45.08 20.51
C ASP A 633 -12.45 -44.82 19.91
N TYR A 634 -12.23 -43.55 19.51
CA TYR A 634 -11.09 -42.75 20.02
C TYR A 634 -11.17 -41.25 19.65
N TYR A 635 -11.08 -40.41 20.69
CA TYR A 635 -10.79 -38.97 20.79
C TYR A 635 -11.90 -37.92 20.66
N ALA A 636 -12.57 -37.69 21.78
CA ALA A 636 -12.81 -36.34 22.32
C ALA A 636 -11.58 -35.90 23.14
N ASP A 637 -11.09 -34.67 22.95
CA ASP A 637 -10.61 -33.76 24.01
C ASP A 637 -9.97 -32.47 23.43
N ASN A 638 -10.18 -31.37 24.17
CA ASN A 638 -9.59 -30.02 24.09
C ASN A 638 -10.14 -29.00 23.09
N ILE A 639 -11.22 -28.29 23.46
CA ILE A 639 -11.29 -26.80 23.43
C ILE A 639 -12.26 -26.34 24.53
N ASP A 640 -11.76 -25.97 25.72
CA ASP A 640 -12.37 -24.91 26.55
C ASP A 640 -11.45 -24.54 27.73
N SER A 641 -10.79 -23.38 27.65
CA SER A 641 -10.31 -22.60 28.80
C SER A 641 -9.63 -21.33 28.32
N LYS A 642 -10.33 -20.18 28.44
CA LYS A 642 -9.78 -18.85 28.79
C LYS A 642 -10.88 -17.78 28.77
N MET A 643 -11.72 -17.78 29.80
CA MET A 643 -12.46 -16.60 30.26
C MET A 643 -12.67 -16.74 31.77
N SER A 644 -11.79 -16.13 32.55
CA SER A 644 -12.09 -15.71 33.93
C SER A 644 -11.49 -14.33 34.12
N GLN A 645 -12.38 -13.38 34.39
CA GLN A 645 -12.13 -11.96 34.58
C GLN A 645 -11.62 -11.71 36.00
N GLU A 646 -10.58 -10.90 36.12
CA GLU A 646 -10.22 -10.18 37.35
C GLU A 646 -11.19 -9.00 37.54
N MET A 647 -11.85 -8.96 38.69
CA MET A 647 -12.47 -7.77 39.26
C MET A 647 -11.57 -7.27 40.39
N ALA A 648 -11.31 -5.96 40.41
CA ALA A 648 -11.38 -5.06 41.58
C ALA A 648 -10.38 -3.92 41.43
N LEU A 649 -10.89 -2.69 41.27
CA LEU A 649 -10.40 -1.43 41.86
C LEU A 649 -11.13 -0.28 41.18
N ASP A 650 -12.02 0.38 41.92
CA ASP A 650 -11.99 1.84 42.10
C ASP A 650 -13.19 2.27 42.98
N ASP A 651 -12.86 2.60 44.23
CA ASP A 651 -13.65 3.41 45.15
C ASP A 651 -13.40 4.89 44.82
N ILE A 652 -14.44 5.67 44.46
CA ILE A 652 -14.51 7.12 44.74
C ILE A 652 -15.97 7.53 45.01
N VAL A 653 -16.22 7.78 46.29
CA VAL A 653 -17.10 8.74 46.97
C VAL A 653 -17.86 9.78 46.11
N ASP A 654 -19.17 9.81 46.27
CA ASP A 654 -20.06 10.97 46.08
C ASP A 654 -19.95 11.91 47.29
N GLU A 655 -19.95 13.23 47.08
CA GLU A 655 -20.82 14.19 47.79
C GLU A 655 -20.56 15.65 47.32
N GLU A 656 -21.68 16.35 47.01
CA GLU A 656 -22.03 17.73 47.38
C GLU A 656 -21.09 18.92 46.99
N GLU A 657 -21.52 20.14 46.68
CA GLU A 657 -22.79 20.84 46.84
C GLU A 657 -22.78 22.14 45.99
N SER A 658 -23.99 22.57 45.63
CA SER A 658 -24.56 23.94 45.65
C SER A 658 -23.96 25.16 44.91
N ASN A 659 -24.88 25.81 44.18
CA ASN A 659 -25.18 27.26 44.13
C ASN A 659 -24.05 28.30 44.12
N TYR A 660 -24.04 29.15 43.08
CA TYR A 660 -24.19 30.60 43.29
C TYR A 660 -24.76 31.29 42.04
N ASN A 661 -26.01 31.73 42.18
CA ASN A 661 -26.62 32.82 41.45
C ASN A 661 -25.86 34.11 41.77
N TYR A 662 -25.57 34.98 40.79
CA TYR A 662 -25.71 36.41 41.02
C TYR A 662 -26.17 37.16 39.77
N SER A 663 -27.23 37.90 40.02
CA SER A 663 -27.95 38.82 39.15
C SER A 663 -27.14 40.11 38.94
N ALA A 664 -27.27 40.62 37.71
CA ALA A 664 -27.30 42.01 37.23
C ALA A 664 -26.90 43.21 38.12
N TYR A 665 -26.32 44.18 37.40
CA TYR A 665 -26.29 45.66 37.53
C TYR A 665 -24.95 46.31 37.88
N THR A 666 -24.69 47.37 37.09
CA THR A 666 -23.63 48.40 37.09
C THR A 666 -22.21 47.98 36.74
#